data_AF-A0A4U7KL91-F1
#
_entry.id   AF-A0A4U7KL91-F1
#
_cell.length_a   1.000
_cell.length_b   1.000
_cell.length_c   1.000
_cell.angle_alpha   90.00
_cell.angle_beta   90.00
_cell.angle_gamma   90.00
#
_symmetry.space_group_name_H-M   'P 1'
#
loop_
_entity.id
_entity.type
_entity.pdbx_description
1 polymer ?
#
loop_
_entity_poly.entity_id
_entity_poly.type
_entity_poly.pdbx_seq_one_letter_code
_entity_poly.pdbx_strand_id
1 'polypeptide(L)'
;MTAAGSHGQGDHRSLDSSEKPIESSSGGGPQRRKPHGIRLPQMTKVNHDQDDSDSDSADEFARWQASSGPTTPNISETAAQLRRSLSVTALQELAHTPRSQIRKSAVNKVWRPQDEVARIPSDWERLAVHVARGGLRAGNLAFALRATLMLVLELVKSMRTRKFKGSAYGIALFGPRNFRFAAMFAIWASLYKAVHNALRLMTPPPVKRSRSRSASAAKTATFTIEKDGNASPDEITSGTATPRSGRAALEGKSPEEKAKEKAKQKRRAFMPDPRSKVWHAYVAGAVSALGLLVESPSNRITLAQQLFVRGLEGSYNVAHERGLVNIPYGAVITFGLACGQIMWAWLEAPDSLPKGYRNWITSASHVAPRVTDIYRDIRFKGEADADFALKWFPDGKIPEPISLSPLRYPDVAPNSFNRRGIKGKNVRKIVEWMDRTRKGDCGSVVDCALVHPWEPNHWRSPIDRFIEVTRWILPVYLTLHFVPAIFLRPGKFLKNPLDATLRSLRGSVRSSSFLGVFVIIFQTLFCAQHSLYNFIQASETLRQYVPKWFTRMLISSWVKWVTGFATCLSLFVDDSRRRAELAAYVLPKGMESAWSVLRKKSYVPFVPGGDLLLTTAGMSLVMGTYAQNPEHLSGLVRRIVYQFVGRN
;
A
#
# COMPACT_ATOMS: atom_id res chain seq x y z
N MET A 1 59.16 43.94 0.04
CA MET A 1 58.92 44.59 -1.28
C MET A 1 58.06 45.81 -1.04
N THR A 2 58.70 46.95 -1.28
CA THR A 2 58.36 48.37 -1.13
C THR A 2 57.08 48.81 -1.86
N ALA A 3 56.20 49.58 -1.19
CA ALA A 3 55.92 51.04 -1.37
C ALA A 3 54.84 51.33 -2.45
N ALA A 4 53.92 52.32 -2.40
CA ALA A 4 53.67 53.53 -1.59
C ALA A 4 52.15 53.90 -1.72
N GLY A 5 51.50 54.50 -0.71
CA GLY A 5 51.23 55.96 -0.55
C GLY A 5 49.70 56.16 -0.33
N SER A 6 49.12 57.14 0.36
CA SER A 6 49.54 58.37 1.06
C SER A 6 48.35 58.94 1.85
N HIS A 7 48.61 59.58 3.02
CA HIS A 7 47.87 60.66 3.75
C HIS A 7 46.34 60.56 4.02
N GLY A 8 45.75 60.99 5.15
CA GLY A 8 46.18 61.82 6.29
C GLY A 8 45.05 62.82 6.68
N GLN A 9 44.94 63.14 7.99
CA GLN A 9 44.02 64.09 8.69
C GLN A 9 42.65 63.53 9.15
N GLY A 10 42.18 63.69 10.40
CA GLY A 10 42.67 64.46 11.56
C GLY A 10 41.54 65.32 12.19
N ASP A 11 41.06 64.91 13.37
CA ASP A 11 40.42 65.63 14.49
C ASP A 11 39.57 66.91 14.29
N HIS A 12 38.40 66.99 14.95
CA HIS A 12 38.19 67.90 16.10
C HIS A 12 36.82 67.75 16.82
N ARG A 13 36.88 67.94 18.15
CA ARG A 13 35.83 67.99 19.20
C ARG A 13 35.05 69.31 19.25
N SER A 14 33.82 69.30 19.80
CA SER A 14 33.26 70.24 20.84
C SER A 14 31.77 69.87 21.12
N LEU A 15 31.33 69.60 22.38
CA LEU A 15 30.81 70.55 23.41
C LEU A 15 29.52 71.25 22.93
N ASP A 16 28.40 71.42 23.65
CA ASP A 16 27.94 71.28 25.03
C ASP A 16 26.38 71.52 24.97
N SER A 17 25.54 70.82 25.74
CA SER A 17 24.77 71.31 26.92
C SER A 17 23.25 71.55 26.72
N SER A 18 22.49 71.12 27.76
CA SER A 18 21.17 71.61 28.23
C SER A 18 19.92 71.31 27.37
N GLU A 19 18.78 70.80 27.84
CA GLU A 19 18.01 71.12 29.05
C GLU A 19 16.92 70.02 29.32
N LYS A 20 16.64 69.75 30.61
CA LYS A 20 15.43 69.03 31.13
C LYS A 20 14.35 70.08 31.50
N PRO A 21 13.05 69.72 31.64
CA PRO A 21 12.49 69.37 32.97
C PRO A 21 11.42 68.23 32.97
N ILE A 22 11.46 67.29 33.94
CA ILE A 22 10.58 67.10 35.16
C ILE A 22 9.27 66.33 34.83
N GLU A 23 9.13 65.02 35.11
CA GLU A 23 8.81 64.29 36.38
C GLU A 23 7.37 64.40 36.93
N SER A 24 6.65 63.26 36.99
CA SER A 24 5.88 62.81 38.18
C SER A 24 5.36 61.35 38.04
N SER A 25 5.88 60.45 38.89
CA SER A 25 5.25 59.34 39.68
C SER A 25 3.91 58.73 39.23
N SER A 26 3.55 57.45 39.40
CA SER A 26 4.06 56.30 40.17
C SER A 26 3.08 55.12 39.97
N GLY A 27 3.53 53.86 40.04
CA GLY A 27 2.65 52.70 40.28
C GLY A 27 3.21 51.39 39.73
N GLY A 28 3.87 50.59 40.57
CA GLY A 28 4.65 49.39 40.19
C GLY A 28 3.92 48.04 40.21
N GLY A 29 4.58 47.03 39.64
CA GLY A 29 4.28 45.58 39.75
C GLY A 29 5.01 44.75 38.67
N PRO A 30 5.54 43.54 38.95
CA PRO A 30 6.88 43.14 38.52
C PRO A 30 7.00 42.49 37.13
N GLN A 31 8.15 42.74 36.48
CA GLN A 31 8.62 42.09 35.26
C GLN A 31 8.85 40.58 35.45
N ARG A 32 8.16 39.78 34.64
CA ARG A 32 8.47 38.35 34.46
C ARG A 32 9.18 38.17 33.11
N ARG A 33 10.43 37.69 33.16
CA ARG A 33 11.29 37.39 32.00
C ARG A 33 10.57 36.51 30.96
N LYS A 34 10.53 36.95 29.71
CA LYS A 34 10.07 36.15 28.55
C LYS A 34 11.19 35.19 28.13
N PRO A 35 10.93 33.88 27.94
CA PRO A 35 11.80 33.03 27.13
C PRO A 35 11.50 33.23 25.64
N HIS A 36 12.57 33.19 24.84
CA HIS A 36 12.55 33.25 23.38
C HIS A 36 11.74 32.09 22.79
N GLY A 37 10.54 32.38 22.30
CA GLY A 37 9.76 31.50 21.44
C GLY A 37 9.86 31.96 20.00
N ILE A 38 10.32 31.07 19.13
CA ILE A 38 10.34 31.22 17.67
C ILE A 38 8.92 31.58 17.21
N ARG A 39 8.74 32.77 16.64
CA ARG A 39 7.48 33.20 16.01
C ARG A 39 7.27 32.36 14.75
N LEU A 40 6.36 31.40 14.81
CA LEU A 40 5.75 30.81 13.61
C LEU A 40 4.94 31.90 12.89
N PRO A 41 4.96 31.97 11.55
CA PRO A 41 4.09 32.88 10.82
C PRO A 41 2.64 32.56 11.16
N GLN A 42 1.88 33.61 11.44
CA GLN A 42 0.46 33.58 11.72
C GLN A 42 -0.24 32.86 10.57
N MET A 43 -0.73 31.64 10.83
CA MET A 43 -1.49 30.91 9.84
C MET A 43 -2.70 31.76 9.47
N THR A 44 -2.87 32.03 8.18
CA THR A 44 -4.15 32.44 7.63
C THR A 44 -5.15 31.36 8.03
N LYS A 45 -6.01 31.70 9.00
CA LYS A 45 -7.23 30.96 9.23
C LYS A 45 -7.96 30.95 7.89
N VAL A 46 -8.04 29.79 7.26
CA VAL A 46 -9.12 29.55 6.32
C VAL A 46 -10.36 29.58 7.19
N ASN A 47 -11.02 30.75 7.22
CA ASN A 47 -12.41 30.79 7.64
C ASN A 47 -13.12 29.81 6.73
N HIS A 48 -13.56 28.70 7.32
CA HIS A 48 -14.71 28.01 6.79
C HIS A 48 -15.83 29.00 7.05
N ASP A 49 -16.16 29.83 6.06
CA ASP A 49 -17.38 30.62 6.10
C ASP A 49 -18.53 29.61 6.17
N GLN A 50 -18.94 29.31 7.40
CA GLN A 50 -20.28 28.86 7.73
C GLN A 50 -21.16 30.10 7.65
N ASP A 51 -21.43 30.51 6.42
CA ASP A 51 -22.61 31.27 6.05
C ASP A 51 -23.15 30.57 4.79
N ASP A 52 -23.70 29.37 4.98
CA ASP A 52 -24.59 28.73 4.02
C ASP A 52 -25.85 29.61 3.92
N SER A 53 -25.74 30.72 3.19
CA SER A 53 -26.91 31.46 2.75
C SER A 53 -27.62 30.61 1.69
N ASP A 54 -28.80 30.08 2.04
CA ASP A 54 -29.66 29.26 1.17
C ASP A 54 -29.89 29.86 -0.23
N SER A 55 -29.63 31.17 -0.42
CA SER A 55 -29.78 31.92 -1.66
C SER A 55 -28.84 31.52 -2.80
N ASP A 56 -27.64 31.00 -2.52
CA ASP A 56 -26.65 30.71 -3.60
C ASP A 56 -26.89 29.34 -4.28
N SER A 57 -27.53 28.41 -3.58
CA SER A 57 -27.67 27.00 -3.99
C SER A 57 -28.58 26.78 -5.21
N ALA A 58 -29.62 27.60 -5.37
CA ALA A 58 -30.61 27.41 -6.43
C ALA A 58 -30.17 28.01 -7.79
N ASP A 59 -29.46 29.14 -7.75
CA ASP A 59 -28.82 29.71 -8.94
C ASP A 59 -27.57 28.90 -9.33
N GLU A 60 -26.93 28.23 -8.37
CA GLU A 60 -25.93 27.20 -8.62
C GLU A 60 -26.54 25.96 -9.30
N PHE A 61 -27.71 25.48 -8.87
CA PHE A 61 -28.40 24.36 -9.51
C PHE A 61 -28.82 24.64 -10.96
N ALA A 62 -29.35 25.84 -11.24
CA ALA A 62 -29.67 26.25 -12.61
C ALA A 62 -28.42 26.37 -13.49
N ARG A 63 -27.32 26.93 -12.97
CA ARG A 63 -26.01 26.98 -13.64
C ARG A 63 -25.43 25.59 -13.87
N TRP A 64 -25.56 24.69 -12.90
CA TRP A 64 -25.17 23.29 -13.02
C TRP A 64 -25.98 22.59 -14.11
N GLN A 65 -27.30 22.74 -14.14
CA GLN A 65 -28.14 22.10 -15.16
C GLN A 65 -27.83 22.61 -16.57
N ALA A 66 -27.60 23.91 -16.74
CA ALA A 66 -27.23 24.53 -18.02
C ALA A 66 -25.80 24.15 -18.49
N SER A 67 -24.91 23.78 -17.57
CA SER A 67 -23.54 23.37 -17.86
C SER A 67 -23.31 21.85 -17.80
N SER A 68 -24.30 21.10 -17.32
CA SER A 68 -24.25 19.65 -17.24
C SER A 68 -24.12 19.06 -18.65
N GLY A 69 -23.17 18.13 -18.81
CA GLY A 69 -22.85 17.54 -20.10
C GLY A 69 -24.02 16.75 -20.71
N PRO A 70 -23.81 16.08 -21.87
CA PRO A 70 -24.87 15.32 -22.52
C PRO A 70 -25.48 14.27 -21.58
N THR A 71 -26.80 14.23 -21.49
CA THR A 71 -27.55 13.26 -20.67
C THR A 71 -27.42 11.85 -21.24
N THR A 72 -27.67 10.84 -20.41
CA THR A 72 -27.70 9.45 -20.87
C THR A 72 -28.86 9.25 -21.84
N PRO A 73 -28.66 8.56 -22.99
CA PRO A 73 -29.72 8.34 -23.96
C PRO A 73 -30.88 7.53 -23.38
N ASN A 74 -32.10 7.78 -23.84
CA ASN A 74 -33.26 6.97 -23.49
C ASN A 74 -33.22 5.59 -24.19
N ILE A 75 -34.21 4.73 -23.95
CA ILE A 75 -34.23 3.38 -24.52
C ILE A 75 -34.30 3.42 -26.05
N SER A 76 -35.14 4.27 -26.63
CA SER A 76 -35.34 4.39 -28.08
C SER A 76 -34.10 4.95 -28.80
N GLU A 77 -33.46 5.99 -28.26
CA GLU A 77 -32.18 6.53 -28.73
C GLU A 77 -31.07 5.48 -28.64
N THR A 78 -31.06 4.68 -27.56
CA THR A 78 -30.08 3.60 -27.39
C THR A 78 -30.30 2.49 -28.43
N ALA A 79 -31.53 2.07 -28.68
CA ALA A 79 -31.87 1.11 -29.71
C ALA A 79 -31.49 1.63 -31.12
N ALA A 80 -31.74 2.92 -31.39
CA ALA A 80 -31.36 3.56 -32.64
C ALA A 80 -29.83 3.65 -32.82
N GLN A 81 -29.08 3.92 -31.74
CA GLN A 81 -27.62 3.89 -31.75
C GLN A 81 -27.08 2.47 -32.01
N LEU A 82 -27.66 1.45 -31.36
CA LEU A 82 -27.26 0.05 -31.56
C LEU A 82 -27.52 -0.39 -33.01
N ARG A 83 -28.72 -0.10 -33.54
CA ARG A 83 -29.08 -0.40 -34.93
C ARG A 83 -28.15 0.28 -35.93
N ARG A 84 -27.78 1.54 -35.70
CA ARG A 84 -26.77 2.26 -36.50
C ARG A 84 -25.38 1.64 -36.37
N SER A 85 -24.97 1.21 -35.19
CA SER A 85 -23.65 0.62 -34.98
C SER A 85 -23.50 -0.79 -35.56
N LEU A 86 -24.61 -1.49 -35.77
CA LEU A 86 -24.67 -2.84 -36.33
C LEU A 86 -25.10 -2.85 -37.81
N SER A 87 -25.28 -1.69 -38.45
CA SER A 87 -25.66 -1.63 -39.86
C SER A 87 -24.49 -2.03 -40.76
N VAL A 88 -24.83 -2.63 -41.91
CA VAL A 88 -23.86 -3.00 -42.96
C VAL A 88 -23.03 -1.80 -43.40
N THR A 89 -23.65 -0.62 -43.45
CA THR A 89 -22.99 0.65 -43.78
C THR A 89 -21.92 1.04 -42.76
N ALA A 90 -22.17 0.88 -41.46
CA ALA A 90 -21.18 1.16 -40.43
C ALA A 90 -20.01 0.16 -40.47
N LEU A 91 -20.28 -1.11 -40.79
CA LEU A 91 -19.24 -2.13 -40.98
C LEU A 91 -18.37 -1.85 -42.21
N GLN A 92 -18.98 -1.36 -43.30
CA GLN A 92 -18.25 -0.96 -44.50
C GLN A 92 -17.39 0.29 -44.25
N GLU A 93 -17.89 1.28 -43.53
CA GLU A 93 -17.13 2.46 -43.10
C GLU A 93 -15.94 2.08 -42.19
N LEU A 94 -16.14 1.12 -41.29
CA LEU A 94 -15.07 0.53 -40.46
C LEU A 94 -14.00 -0.18 -41.30
N ALA A 95 -14.37 -0.85 -42.40
CA ALA A 95 -13.44 -1.52 -43.29
C ALA A 95 -12.54 -0.54 -44.06
N HIS A 96 -13.05 0.65 -44.39
CA HIS A 96 -12.30 1.70 -45.09
C HIS A 96 -11.52 2.65 -44.17
N THR A 97 -11.70 2.53 -42.84
CA THR A 97 -10.96 3.36 -41.88
C THR A 97 -9.48 2.93 -41.81
N PRO A 98 -8.50 3.86 -41.80
CA PRO A 98 -7.09 3.48 -41.72
C PRO A 98 -6.76 2.72 -40.42
N ARG A 99 -5.90 1.70 -40.51
CA ARG A 99 -5.56 0.78 -39.40
C ARG A 99 -5.10 1.50 -38.12
N SER A 100 -4.44 2.64 -38.24
CA SER A 100 -3.97 3.46 -37.10
C SER A 100 -5.14 4.11 -36.34
N GLN A 101 -6.20 4.52 -37.05
CA GLN A 101 -7.41 5.07 -36.46
C GLN A 101 -8.29 3.97 -35.89
N ILE A 102 -8.41 2.81 -36.55
CA ILE A 102 -9.10 1.63 -36.01
C ILE A 102 -8.46 1.19 -34.68
N ARG A 103 -7.13 1.14 -34.62
CA ARG A 103 -6.43 0.78 -33.38
C ARG A 103 -6.71 1.79 -32.27
N LYS A 104 -6.74 3.09 -32.58
CA LYS A 104 -7.07 4.15 -31.60
C LYS A 104 -8.54 4.06 -31.15
N SER A 105 -9.48 3.86 -32.07
CA SER A 105 -10.91 3.76 -31.75
C SER A 105 -11.22 2.49 -30.96
N ALA A 106 -10.61 1.35 -31.32
CA ALA A 106 -10.70 0.11 -30.56
C ALA A 106 -10.13 0.27 -29.14
N VAL A 107 -8.95 0.89 -28.99
CA VAL A 107 -8.36 1.19 -27.68
C VAL A 107 -9.26 2.08 -26.85
N ASN A 108 -9.85 3.14 -27.43
CA ASN A 108 -10.77 4.04 -26.72
C ASN A 108 -12.13 3.41 -26.40
N LYS A 109 -12.51 2.32 -27.09
CA LYS A 109 -13.73 1.56 -26.83
C LYS A 109 -13.52 0.54 -25.72
N VAL A 110 -12.35 -0.10 -25.69
CA VAL A 110 -11.94 -1.03 -24.63
C VAL A 110 -11.62 -0.26 -23.34
N TRP A 111 -10.80 0.78 -23.44
CA TRP A 111 -10.39 1.62 -22.32
C TRP A 111 -11.13 2.95 -22.34
N ARG A 112 -11.73 3.30 -21.21
CA ARG A 112 -12.36 4.59 -20.97
C ARG A 112 -11.33 5.72 -21.14
N PRO A 113 -11.53 6.66 -22.08
CA PRO A 113 -10.63 7.80 -22.24
C PRO A 113 -10.73 8.73 -21.03
N GLN A 114 -9.65 9.42 -20.65
CA GLN A 114 -9.64 10.30 -19.48
C GLN A 114 -10.49 11.57 -19.67
N ASP A 115 -10.88 11.92 -20.88
CA ASP A 115 -11.67 13.13 -21.18
C ASP A 115 -13.15 12.83 -21.43
N GLU A 116 -13.62 11.61 -21.12
CA GLU A 116 -15.04 11.25 -21.28
C GLU A 116 -15.91 12.10 -20.35
N VAL A 117 -16.86 12.84 -20.94
CA VAL A 117 -17.84 13.63 -20.19
C VAL A 117 -18.78 12.67 -19.47
N ALA A 118 -18.99 12.88 -18.18
CA ALA A 118 -19.92 12.08 -17.38
C ALA A 118 -21.34 12.25 -17.94
N ARG A 119 -21.93 11.18 -18.46
CA ARG A 119 -23.35 11.17 -18.85
C ARG A 119 -24.16 10.77 -17.63
N ILE A 120 -24.82 11.76 -17.03
CA ILE A 120 -25.56 11.60 -15.80
C ILE A 120 -27.05 11.40 -16.14
N PRO A 121 -27.75 10.41 -15.57
CA PRO A 121 -29.17 10.20 -15.82
C PRO A 121 -30.03 11.29 -15.16
N SER A 122 -31.02 11.79 -15.90
CA SER A 122 -32.05 12.72 -15.41
C SER A 122 -33.29 12.03 -14.86
N ASP A 123 -33.64 10.87 -15.43
CA ASP A 123 -34.91 10.15 -15.20
C ASP A 123 -34.66 8.68 -14.87
N TRP A 124 -35.66 8.00 -14.31
CA TRP A 124 -35.60 6.57 -13.96
C TRP A 124 -35.36 5.65 -15.18
N GLU A 125 -35.95 5.97 -16.33
CA GLU A 125 -35.72 5.21 -17.58
C GLU A 125 -34.26 5.33 -18.04
N ARG A 126 -33.76 6.57 -18.08
CA ARG A 126 -32.37 6.89 -18.42
C ARG A 126 -31.38 6.28 -17.42
N LEU A 127 -31.77 6.19 -16.14
CA LEU A 127 -31.02 5.47 -15.11
C LEU A 127 -30.95 3.97 -15.42
N ALA A 128 -32.06 3.32 -15.77
CA ALA A 128 -32.06 1.90 -16.12
C ALA A 128 -31.10 1.60 -17.29
N VAL A 129 -31.12 2.45 -18.34
CA VAL A 129 -30.18 2.37 -19.46
C VAL A 129 -28.74 2.57 -18.99
N HIS A 130 -28.49 3.56 -18.12
CA HIS A 130 -27.15 3.83 -17.57
C HIS A 130 -26.60 2.65 -16.78
N VAL A 131 -27.44 2.02 -15.95
CA VAL A 131 -27.10 0.84 -15.15
C VAL A 131 -26.79 -0.35 -16.05
N ALA A 132 -27.67 -0.68 -16.99
CA ALA A 132 -27.49 -1.81 -17.90
C ALA A 132 -26.23 -1.66 -18.76
N ARG A 133 -26.02 -0.48 -19.38
CA ARG A 133 -24.81 -0.22 -20.20
C ARG A 133 -23.55 -0.22 -19.35
N GLY A 134 -23.62 0.31 -18.12
CA GLY A 134 -22.51 0.30 -17.15
C GLY A 134 -22.11 -1.11 -16.75
N GLY A 135 -23.09 -1.95 -16.39
CA GLY A 135 -22.89 -3.35 -16.02
C GLY A 135 -22.32 -4.20 -17.15
N LEU A 136 -22.90 -4.11 -18.35
CA LEU A 136 -22.41 -4.85 -19.52
C LEU A 136 -20.99 -4.47 -19.90
N ARG A 137 -20.66 -3.17 -19.88
CA ARG A 137 -19.29 -2.70 -20.13
C ARG A 137 -18.32 -3.25 -19.09
N ALA A 138 -18.67 -3.15 -17.81
CA ALA A 138 -17.85 -3.65 -16.72
C ALA A 138 -17.62 -5.16 -16.80
N GLY A 139 -18.67 -5.94 -17.07
CA GLY A 139 -18.59 -7.38 -17.26
C GLY A 139 -17.71 -7.77 -18.45
N ASN A 140 -17.91 -7.14 -19.61
CA ASN A 140 -17.13 -7.42 -20.81
C ASN A 140 -15.64 -7.09 -20.62
N LEU A 141 -15.33 -5.96 -19.97
CA LEU A 141 -13.95 -5.58 -19.67
C LEU A 141 -13.30 -6.58 -18.69
N ALA A 142 -14.00 -6.96 -17.62
CA ALA A 142 -13.50 -7.93 -16.65
C ALA A 142 -13.28 -9.32 -17.29
N PHE A 143 -14.21 -9.76 -18.15
CA PHE A 143 -14.07 -11.00 -18.90
C PHE A 143 -12.84 -10.97 -19.81
N ALA A 144 -12.69 -9.92 -20.64
CA ALA A 144 -11.58 -9.78 -21.58
C ALA A 144 -10.22 -9.77 -20.86
N LEU A 145 -10.09 -9.00 -19.77
CA LEU A 145 -8.87 -8.93 -18.97
C LEU A 145 -8.51 -10.30 -18.37
N ARG A 146 -9.49 -10.99 -17.77
CA ARG A 146 -9.24 -12.28 -17.13
C ARG A 146 -8.99 -13.40 -18.14
N ALA A 147 -9.75 -13.47 -19.21
CA ALA A 147 -9.56 -14.43 -20.28
C ALA A 147 -8.17 -14.28 -20.93
N THR A 148 -7.72 -13.04 -21.17
CA THR A 148 -6.38 -12.76 -21.70
C THR A 148 -5.29 -13.20 -20.72
N LEU A 149 -5.44 -12.91 -19.43
CA LEU A 149 -4.49 -13.37 -18.42
C LEU A 149 -4.40 -14.91 -18.38
N MET A 150 -5.54 -15.59 -18.36
CA MET A 150 -5.57 -17.06 -18.34
C MET A 150 -4.96 -17.66 -19.61
N LEU A 151 -5.21 -17.04 -20.77
CA LEU A 151 -4.60 -17.43 -22.04
C LEU A 151 -3.07 -17.28 -21.99
N VAL A 152 -2.56 -16.16 -21.47
CA VAL A 152 -1.11 -15.93 -21.33
C VAL A 152 -0.49 -16.92 -20.36
N LEU A 153 -1.15 -17.22 -19.23
CA LEU A 153 -0.65 -18.21 -18.27
C LEU A 153 -0.61 -19.62 -18.86
N GLU A 154 -1.63 -20.02 -19.60
CA GLU A 154 -1.63 -21.33 -20.28
C GLU A 154 -0.61 -21.34 -21.42
N LEU A 155 -0.39 -20.23 -22.12
CA LEU A 155 0.68 -20.10 -23.11
C LEU A 155 2.07 -20.28 -22.46
N VAL A 156 2.35 -19.58 -21.36
CA VAL A 156 3.62 -19.71 -20.63
C VAL A 156 3.82 -21.14 -20.13
N LYS A 157 2.76 -21.75 -19.61
CA LYS A 157 2.79 -23.15 -19.16
C LYS A 157 3.03 -24.11 -20.32
N SER A 158 2.38 -23.90 -21.46
CA SER A 158 2.56 -24.70 -22.67
C SER A 158 3.99 -24.56 -23.22
N MET A 159 4.55 -23.35 -23.24
CA MET A 159 5.96 -23.12 -23.60
C MET A 159 6.92 -23.83 -22.64
N ARG A 160 6.65 -23.76 -21.33
CA ARG A 160 7.49 -24.42 -20.31
C ARG A 160 7.46 -25.93 -20.40
N THR A 161 6.30 -26.49 -20.71
CA THR A 161 6.06 -27.95 -20.78
C THR A 161 6.21 -28.54 -22.17
N ARG A 162 6.38 -27.70 -23.19
CA ARG A 162 6.38 -28.02 -24.63
C ARG A 162 5.15 -28.85 -25.09
N LYS A 163 4.01 -28.73 -24.40
CA LYS A 163 2.78 -29.50 -24.68
C LYS A 163 1.60 -28.57 -24.95
N PHE A 164 1.23 -28.41 -26.22
CA PHE A 164 0.09 -27.61 -26.65
C PHE A 164 -1.19 -28.46 -26.66
N LYS A 165 -2.07 -28.26 -25.67
CA LYS A 165 -3.38 -28.91 -25.62
C LYS A 165 -4.48 -27.90 -25.97
N GLY A 166 -5.14 -28.06 -27.12
CA GLY A 166 -6.20 -27.15 -27.59
C GLY A 166 -7.36 -26.98 -26.59
N SER A 167 -7.77 -28.06 -25.94
CA SER A 167 -8.81 -28.02 -24.90
C SER A 167 -8.45 -27.15 -23.69
N ALA A 168 -7.16 -27.05 -23.34
CA ALA A 168 -6.69 -26.20 -22.25
C ALA A 168 -6.84 -24.70 -22.58
N TYR A 169 -6.61 -24.32 -23.83
CA TYR A 169 -6.84 -22.94 -24.30
C TYR A 169 -8.33 -22.58 -24.32
N GLY A 170 -9.20 -23.51 -24.74
CA GLY A 170 -10.65 -23.33 -24.67
C GLY A 170 -11.14 -23.12 -23.24
N ILE A 171 -10.67 -23.94 -22.30
CA ILE A 171 -10.98 -23.80 -20.86
C ILE A 171 -10.39 -22.51 -20.28
N ALA A 172 -9.20 -22.09 -20.73
CA ALA A 172 -8.58 -20.84 -20.28
C ALA A 172 -9.39 -19.59 -20.71
N LEU A 173 -9.99 -19.61 -21.90
CA LEU A 173 -10.82 -18.51 -22.42
C LEU A 173 -12.25 -18.54 -21.86
N PHE A 174 -12.93 -19.69 -21.95
CA PHE A 174 -14.36 -19.84 -21.62
C PHE A 174 -14.62 -20.56 -20.29
N GLY A 175 -13.62 -20.62 -19.42
CA GLY A 175 -13.76 -21.26 -18.12
C GLY A 175 -14.86 -20.62 -17.26
N PRO A 176 -15.63 -21.40 -16.47
CA PRO A 176 -16.68 -20.87 -15.59
C PRO A 176 -16.18 -19.79 -14.62
N ARG A 177 -14.90 -19.84 -14.23
CA ARG A 177 -14.26 -18.85 -13.37
C ARG A 177 -14.15 -17.46 -14.02
N ASN A 178 -14.03 -17.39 -15.35
CA ASN A 178 -13.96 -16.13 -16.08
C ASN A 178 -15.34 -15.47 -16.11
N PHE A 179 -16.39 -16.26 -16.33
CA PHE A 179 -17.78 -15.79 -16.28
C PHE A 179 -18.18 -15.32 -14.88
N ARG A 180 -17.82 -16.07 -13.82
CA ARG A 180 -18.08 -15.66 -12.44
C ARG A 180 -17.41 -14.33 -12.09
N PHE A 181 -16.14 -14.17 -12.46
CA PHE A 181 -15.41 -12.92 -12.25
C PHE A 181 -16.01 -11.76 -13.05
N ALA A 182 -16.41 -12.00 -14.30
CA ALA A 182 -17.07 -11.00 -15.12
C ALA A 182 -18.43 -10.57 -14.53
N ALA A 183 -19.23 -11.54 -14.09
CA ALA A 183 -20.51 -11.30 -13.44
C ALA A 183 -20.34 -10.50 -12.14
N MET A 184 -19.33 -10.80 -11.33
CA MET A 184 -18.99 -10.02 -10.13
C MET A 184 -18.81 -8.52 -10.44
N PHE A 185 -17.99 -8.18 -11.45
CA PHE A 185 -17.77 -6.78 -11.85
C PHE A 185 -19.00 -6.14 -12.51
N ALA A 186 -19.77 -6.91 -13.29
CA ALA A 186 -21.01 -6.43 -13.90
C ALA A 186 -22.05 -6.05 -12.84
N ILE A 187 -22.27 -6.92 -11.86
CA ILE A 187 -23.23 -6.70 -10.77
C ILE A 187 -22.74 -5.58 -9.85
N TRP A 188 -21.48 -5.58 -9.46
CA TRP A 188 -20.90 -4.50 -8.65
C TRP A 188 -21.07 -3.13 -9.30
N ALA A 189 -20.68 -2.96 -10.57
CA ALA A 189 -20.81 -1.70 -11.28
C ALA A 189 -22.29 -1.28 -11.46
N SER A 190 -23.18 -2.26 -11.72
CA SER A 190 -24.62 -2.01 -11.85
C SER A 190 -25.24 -1.53 -10.55
N LEU A 191 -24.98 -2.24 -9.44
CA LEU A 191 -25.50 -1.89 -8.12
C LEU A 191 -24.97 -0.53 -7.67
N TYR A 192 -23.67 -0.27 -7.84
CA TYR A 192 -23.10 1.03 -7.51
C TYR A 192 -23.78 2.17 -8.27
N LYS A 193 -23.88 2.04 -9.60
CA LYS A 193 -24.52 3.06 -10.45
C LYS A 193 -25.99 3.22 -10.13
N ALA A 194 -26.71 2.12 -9.88
CA ALA A 194 -28.12 2.14 -9.55
C ALA A 194 -28.34 2.91 -8.25
N VAL A 195 -27.66 2.51 -7.17
CA VAL A 195 -27.85 3.12 -5.85
C VAL A 195 -27.36 4.57 -5.83
N HIS A 196 -26.17 4.85 -6.37
CA HIS A 196 -25.61 6.20 -6.33
C HIS A 196 -26.49 7.22 -7.06
N ASN A 197 -26.96 6.86 -8.27
CA ASN A 197 -27.80 7.76 -9.06
C ASN A 197 -29.26 7.75 -8.59
N ALA A 198 -29.78 6.65 -8.03
CA ALA A 198 -31.12 6.64 -7.43
C ALA A 198 -31.19 7.58 -6.22
N LEU A 199 -30.20 7.53 -5.31
CA LEU A 199 -30.13 8.44 -4.16
C LEU A 199 -30.06 9.91 -4.59
N ARG A 200 -29.33 10.18 -5.68
CA ARG A 200 -29.27 11.50 -6.30
C ARG A 200 -30.63 11.94 -6.88
N LEU A 201 -31.36 11.07 -7.57
CA LEU A 201 -32.69 11.38 -8.12
C LEU A 201 -33.74 11.57 -7.02
N MET A 202 -33.60 10.85 -5.90
CA MET A 202 -34.46 11.00 -4.73
C MET A 202 -34.16 12.24 -3.89
N THR A 203 -32.99 12.85 -4.07
CA THR A 203 -32.62 14.07 -3.34
C THR A 203 -33.27 15.28 -4.04
N PRO A 204 -34.15 16.02 -3.34
CA PRO A 204 -34.84 17.16 -3.95
C PRO A 204 -33.81 18.23 -4.38
N PRO A 205 -34.05 18.94 -5.49
CA PRO A 205 -33.22 20.08 -5.86
C PRO A 205 -33.28 21.16 -4.76
N PRO A 206 -32.21 21.95 -4.59
CA PRO A 206 -32.23 23.08 -3.67
C PRO A 206 -33.39 24.04 -4.04
N VAL A 207 -34.19 24.42 -3.04
CA VAL A 207 -35.41 25.20 -3.23
C VAL A 207 -35.07 26.69 -3.35
N LYS A 208 -35.55 27.37 -4.40
CA LYS A 208 -35.51 28.85 -4.47
C LYS A 208 -36.37 29.44 -3.36
N ARG A 209 -35.79 30.14 -2.38
CA ARG A 209 -36.53 31.12 -1.60
C ARG A 209 -36.60 32.43 -2.39
N SER A 210 -37.82 32.94 -2.61
CA SER A 210 -38.04 34.25 -3.25
C SER A 210 -37.40 35.32 -2.38
N ARG A 211 -36.45 36.08 -2.95
CA ARG A 211 -35.81 37.21 -2.25
C ARG A 211 -36.89 38.27 -1.98
N SER A 212 -37.21 38.53 -0.70
CA SER A 212 -37.75 39.84 -0.35
C SER A 212 -36.64 40.85 -0.63
N ARG A 213 -36.88 41.76 -1.58
CA ARG A 213 -36.01 42.90 -1.85
C ARG A 213 -35.94 43.76 -0.59
N SER A 214 -34.83 43.70 0.11
CA SER A 214 -34.49 44.71 1.12
C SER A 214 -32.98 44.83 1.23
N ALA A 215 -32.50 46.04 0.88
CA ALA A 215 -31.20 46.65 1.15
C ALA A 215 -29.98 46.06 0.41
N SER A 216 -29.00 46.84 -0.04
CA SER A 216 -28.83 48.27 -0.25
C SER A 216 -27.43 48.44 -0.86
N ALA A 217 -27.26 49.46 -1.70
CA ALA A 217 -26.01 50.16 -2.00
C ALA A 217 -24.84 49.35 -2.58
N ALA A 218 -24.67 49.56 -3.89
CA ALA A 218 -23.40 49.48 -4.58
C ALA A 218 -22.31 50.27 -3.85
N LYS A 219 -21.14 49.65 -3.67
CA LYS A 219 -19.85 50.35 -3.72
C LYS A 219 -18.86 49.54 -4.53
N THR A 220 -18.57 50.11 -5.69
CA THR A 220 -17.45 49.89 -6.59
C THR A 220 -16.14 49.68 -5.81
N ALA A 221 -15.47 48.54 -6.06
CA ALA A 221 -14.05 48.40 -5.77
C ALA A 221 -13.38 47.72 -6.97
N THR A 222 -12.74 48.55 -7.76
CA THR A 222 -11.86 48.24 -8.89
C THR A 222 -10.75 47.29 -8.45
N PHE A 223 -10.64 46.12 -9.08
CA PHE A 223 -9.55 45.19 -8.83
C PHE A 223 -8.38 45.50 -9.77
N THR A 224 -7.37 46.20 -9.25
CA THR A 224 -6.07 46.39 -9.89
C THR A 224 -5.24 45.12 -9.75
N ILE A 225 -4.77 44.59 -10.89
CA ILE A 225 -3.84 43.46 -10.94
C ILE A 225 -2.43 44.00 -10.69
N GLU A 226 -1.90 43.79 -9.49
CA GLU A 226 -0.46 43.90 -9.24
C GLU A 226 0.23 42.60 -9.68
N LYS A 227 1.27 42.79 -10.47
CA LYS A 227 2.14 41.77 -11.06
C LYS A 227 3.48 41.93 -10.36
N ASP A 228 3.88 40.96 -9.55
CA ASP A 228 5.26 40.87 -9.07
C ASP A 228 5.78 39.41 -9.03
N GLY A 229 6.88 39.21 -9.75
CA GLY A 229 8.16 38.86 -9.15
C GLY A 229 8.44 37.42 -8.71
N ASN A 230 9.19 36.71 -9.58
CA ASN A 230 10.25 35.72 -9.29
C ASN A 230 9.97 34.53 -8.35
N ALA A 231 9.88 33.34 -8.95
CA ALA A 231 10.28 32.09 -8.31
C ALA A 231 11.13 31.24 -9.29
N SER A 232 12.27 30.79 -8.78
CA SER A 232 13.37 30.05 -9.41
C SER A 232 12.94 28.70 -10.03
N PRO A 233 13.61 28.20 -11.09
CA PRO A 233 13.32 26.91 -11.67
C PRO A 233 14.28 25.84 -11.13
N ASP A 234 13.98 25.24 -9.98
CA ASP A 234 14.64 23.99 -9.57
C ASP A 234 13.74 23.18 -8.63
N GLU A 235 13.00 22.21 -9.18
CA GLU A 235 12.88 20.87 -8.58
C GLU A 235 12.16 19.92 -9.54
N ILE A 236 12.90 18.91 -10.00
CA ILE A 236 12.39 17.81 -10.82
C ILE A 236 11.63 16.84 -9.89
N THR A 237 10.35 17.11 -9.64
CA THR A 237 9.45 16.11 -9.04
C THR A 237 9.06 15.06 -10.09
N SER A 238 9.83 13.97 -10.13
CA SER A 238 9.46 12.72 -10.79
C SER A 238 8.25 12.10 -10.08
N GLY A 239 7.04 12.49 -10.48
CA GLY A 239 5.76 11.86 -10.11
C GLY A 239 5.17 11.20 -11.34
N THR A 240 4.88 9.91 -11.24
CA THR A 240 4.30 9.01 -12.27
C THR A 240 3.45 9.68 -13.35
N ALA A 241 4.10 10.08 -14.45
CA ALA A 241 3.43 10.50 -15.68
C ALA A 241 2.65 9.32 -16.29
N THR A 242 1.32 9.39 -16.24
CA THR A 242 0.45 8.74 -17.22
C THR A 242 0.49 9.56 -18.52
N PRO A 243 0.88 9.01 -19.67
CA PRO A 243 0.89 9.73 -20.93
C PRO A 243 -0.49 9.74 -21.63
N ARG A 244 -0.84 10.93 -22.13
CA ARG A 244 -1.52 11.26 -23.41
C ARG A 244 -2.88 10.62 -23.72
N SER A 245 -3.95 11.19 -23.15
CA SER A 245 -5.14 11.57 -23.92
C SER A 245 -5.45 13.03 -23.58
N GLY A 246 -5.73 13.86 -24.59
CA GLY A 246 -5.77 15.33 -24.48
C GLY A 246 -4.65 16.06 -25.24
N ARG A 247 -3.71 15.34 -25.86
CA ARG A 247 -2.58 15.93 -26.61
C ARG A 247 -3.05 16.86 -27.74
N ALA A 248 -4.17 16.53 -28.41
CA ALA A 248 -4.73 17.37 -29.47
C ALA A 248 -5.27 18.72 -28.97
N ALA A 249 -5.86 18.76 -27.77
CA ALA A 249 -6.31 20.01 -27.15
C ALA A 249 -5.14 20.84 -26.59
N LEU A 250 -4.03 20.17 -26.27
CA LEU A 250 -2.82 20.75 -25.68
C LEU A 250 -1.68 20.95 -26.72
N GLU A 251 -1.89 20.60 -27.99
CA GLU A 251 -0.91 20.76 -29.06
C GLU A 251 -0.92 22.22 -29.53
N GLY A 252 0.26 22.82 -29.68
CA GLY A 252 0.42 24.24 -30.04
C GLY A 252 0.26 25.26 -28.89
N LYS A 253 -0.27 24.86 -27.73
CA LYS A 253 -0.51 25.77 -26.59
C LYS A 253 0.70 26.01 -25.69
N SER A 254 0.78 27.20 -25.09
CA SER A 254 1.85 27.55 -24.15
C SER A 254 1.78 26.69 -22.86
N PRO A 255 2.88 26.55 -22.08
CA PRO A 255 2.87 25.82 -20.81
C PRO A 255 1.80 26.32 -19.83
N GLU A 256 1.54 27.63 -19.80
CA GLU A 256 0.52 28.26 -18.96
C GLU A 256 -0.90 27.97 -19.45
N GLU A 257 -1.14 28.01 -20.76
CA GLU A 257 -2.44 27.67 -21.35
C GLU A 257 -2.76 26.18 -21.14
N LYS A 258 -1.76 25.31 -21.26
CA LYS A 258 -1.88 23.89 -20.91
C LYS A 258 -2.25 23.70 -19.44
N ALA A 259 -1.70 24.51 -18.55
CA ALA A 259 -2.03 24.47 -17.12
C ALA A 259 -3.47 24.98 -16.87
N LYS A 260 -3.86 26.10 -17.50
CA LYS A 260 -5.22 26.66 -17.43
C LYS A 260 -6.27 25.70 -17.99
N GLU A 261 -5.98 25.04 -19.11
CA GLU A 261 -6.87 24.08 -19.73
C GLU A 261 -7.00 22.79 -18.91
N LYS A 262 -5.89 22.29 -18.34
CA LYS A 262 -5.93 21.20 -17.34
C LYS A 262 -6.73 21.59 -16.10
N ALA A 263 -6.60 22.82 -15.61
CA ALA A 263 -7.36 23.32 -14.47
C ALA A 263 -8.86 23.46 -14.79
N LYS A 264 -9.20 23.93 -16.01
CA LYS A 264 -10.57 24.03 -16.51
C LYS A 264 -11.20 22.66 -16.74
N GLN A 265 -10.43 21.70 -17.27
CA GLN A 265 -10.83 20.30 -17.39
C GLN A 265 -11.04 19.67 -16.01
N LYS A 266 -10.15 19.94 -15.04
CA LYS A 266 -10.31 19.49 -13.64
C LYS A 266 -11.57 20.09 -13.01
N ARG A 267 -11.81 21.40 -13.15
CA ARG A 267 -13.02 22.07 -12.65
C ARG A 267 -14.31 21.54 -13.28
N ARG A 268 -14.35 21.34 -14.60
CA ARG A 268 -15.52 20.76 -15.30
C ARG A 268 -15.75 19.29 -14.98
N ALA A 269 -14.68 18.54 -14.71
CA ALA A 269 -14.76 17.12 -14.36
C ALA A 269 -15.24 16.87 -12.92
N PHE A 270 -15.21 17.90 -12.06
CA PHE A 270 -15.61 17.84 -10.65
C PHE A 270 -16.50 19.05 -10.29
N MET A 271 -17.43 19.45 -11.18
CA MET A 271 -18.49 20.37 -10.75
C MET A 271 -19.36 19.60 -9.74
N PRO A 272 -19.43 20.04 -8.48
CA PRO A 272 -20.26 19.38 -7.49
C PRO A 272 -21.69 19.38 -8.00
N ASP A 273 -22.28 18.21 -8.17
CA ASP A 273 -23.71 18.13 -8.42
C ASP A 273 -24.44 18.51 -7.14
N PRO A 274 -25.29 19.55 -7.13
CA PRO A 274 -25.98 20.01 -5.93
C PRO A 274 -26.89 18.93 -5.31
N ARG A 275 -27.29 17.92 -6.08
CA ARG A 275 -28.08 16.77 -5.59
C ARG A 275 -27.22 15.62 -5.05
N SER A 276 -25.91 15.62 -5.30
CA SER A 276 -25.02 14.55 -4.87
C SER A 276 -24.43 14.84 -3.48
N LYS A 277 -24.92 14.13 -2.46
CA LYS A 277 -24.37 14.23 -1.10
C LYS A 277 -23.20 13.27 -0.91
N VAL A 278 -22.26 13.65 -0.03
CA VAL A 278 -21.05 12.88 0.28
C VAL A 278 -21.36 11.43 0.66
N TRP A 279 -22.39 11.20 1.48
CA TRP A 279 -22.75 9.86 1.97
C TRP A 279 -23.34 8.94 0.87
N HIS A 280 -23.84 9.49 -0.25
CA HIS A 280 -24.41 8.68 -1.34
C HIS A 280 -23.38 7.70 -1.90
N ALA A 281 -22.13 8.12 -2.04
CA ALA A 281 -21.05 7.28 -2.56
C ALA A 281 -20.66 6.16 -1.57
N TYR A 282 -20.69 6.43 -0.26
CA TYR A 282 -20.41 5.44 0.78
C TYR A 282 -21.50 4.37 0.85
N VAL A 283 -22.77 4.78 0.79
CA VAL A 283 -23.91 3.84 0.81
C VAL A 283 -23.95 3.03 -0.49
N ALA A 284 -23.77 3.67 -1.65
CA ALA A 284 -23.67 2.95 -2.91
C ALA A 284 -22.49 1.96 -2.94
N GLY A 285 -21.35 2.34 -2.36
CA GLY A 285 -20.21 1.47 -2.16
C GLY A 285 -20.55 0.25 -1.31
N ALA A 286 -21.18 0.45 -0.16
CA ALA A 286 -21.63 -0.61 0.74
C ALA A 286 -22.59 -1.59 0.04
N VAL A 287 -23.65 -1.09 -0.60
CA VAL A 287 -24.63 -1.94 -1.29
C VAL A 287 -24.02 -2.68 -2.48
N SER A 288 -23.10 -2.04 -3.22
CA SER A 288 -22.42 -2.68 -4.35
C SER A 288 -21.54 -3.87 -3.95
N ALA A 289 -21.16 -3.99 -2.68
CA ALA A 289 -20.39 -5.13 -2.17
C ALA A 289 -21.14 -6.47 -2.31
N LEU A 290 -22.47 -6.46 -2.42
CA LEU A 290 -23.28 -7.65 -2.69
C LEU A 290 -22.89 -8.34 -4.00
N GLY A 291 -22.32 -7.61 -4.97
CA GLY A 291 -21.79 -8.19 -6.20
C GLY A 291 -20.66 -9.20 -5.98
N LEU A 292 -19.94 -9.12 -4.87
CA LEU A 292 -18.90 -10.10 -4.52
C LEU A 292 -19.47 -11.45 -4.08
N LEU A 293 -20.78 -11.54 -3.81
CA LEU A 293 -21.45 -12.81 -3.50
C LEU A 293 -21.51 -13.79 -4.69
N VAL A 294 -21.00 -13.41 -5.86
CA VAL A 294 -20.85 -14.33 -7.01
C VAL A 294 -19.51 -15.08 -6.97
N GLU A 295 -18.51 -14.51 -6.32
CA GLU A 295 -17.14 -15.04 -6.29
C GLU A 295 -17.01 -16.23 -5.31
N SER A 296 -15.93 -17.02 -5.33
CA SER A 296 -15.77 -18.12 -4.36
C SER A 296 -15.48 -17.60 -2.94
N PRO A 297 -15.90 -18.30 -1.86
CA PRO A 297 -15.66 -17.86 -0.49
C PRO A 297 -14.18 -17.57 -0.17
N SER A 298 -13.26 -18.38 -0.69
CA SER A 298 -11.81 -18.18 -0.54
C SER A 298 -11.31 -16.87 -1.18
N ASN A 299 -11.81 -16.55 -2.37
CA ASN A 299 -11.45 -15.34 -3.10
C ASN A 299 -12.12 -14.12 -2.46
N ARG A 300 -13.35 -14.25 -1.95
CA ARG A 300 -14.05 -13.17 -1.23
C ARG A 300 -13.26 -12.69 -0.03
N ILE A 301 -12.77 -13.60 0.82
CA ILE A 301 -11.97 -13.23 2.00
C ILE A 301 -10.72 -12.46 1.57
N THR A 302 -10.02 -12.92 0.52
CA THR A 302 -8.83 -12.24 0.01
C THR A 302 -9.14 -10.86 -0.55
N LEU A 303 -10.23 -10.74 -1.32
CA LEU A 303 -10.68 -9.46 -1.88
C LEU A 303 -11.15 -8.50 -0.78
N ALA A 304 -11.89 -8.98 0.21
CA ALA A 304 -12.40 -8.21 1.34
C ALA A 304 -11.26 -7.52 2.08
N GLN A 305 -10.21 -8.28 2.42
CA GLN A 305 -9.03 -7.75 3.10
C GLN A 305 -8.31 -6.69 2.26
N GLN A 306 -8.12 -6.95 0.97
CA GLN A 306 -7.45 -6.00 0.07
C GLN A 306 -8.27 -4.71 -0.08
N LEU A 307 -9.58 -4.81 -0.34
CA LEU A 307 -10.46 -3.65 -0.46
C LEU A 307 -10.52 -2.84 0.84
N PHE A 308 -10.59 -3.52 1.98
CA PHE A 308 -10.61 -2.87 3.29
C PHE A 308 -9.32 -2.09 3.55
N VAL A 309 -8.15 -2.69 3.32
CA VAL A 309 -6.86 -2.02 3.50
C VAL A 309 -6.72 -0.84 2.53
N ARG A 310 -7.16 -0.97 1.27
CA ARG A 310 -7.15 0.15 0.31
C ARG A 310 -8.13 1.27 0.68
N GLY A 311 -9.29 0.92 1.24
CA GLY A 311 -10.25 1.87 1.76
C GLY A 311 -9.71 2.64 2.96
N LEU A 312 -9.02 1.95 3.88
CA LEU A 312 -8.32 2.57 5.01
C LEU A 312 -7.17 3.46 4.55
N GLU A 313 -6.36 3.01 3.58
CA GLU A 313 -5.28 3.81 2.97
C GLU A 313 -5.83 5.13 2.41
N GLY A 314 -6.91 5.06 1.63
CA GLY A 314 -7.57 6.26 1.09
C GLY A 314 -8.14 7.16 2.18
N SER A 315 -8.78 6.58 3.20
CA SER A 315 -9.40 7.35 4.28
C SER A 315 -8.35 8.02 5.17
N TYR A 316 -7.24 7.34 5.46
CA TYR A 316 -6.09 7.90 6.18
C TYR A 316 -5.48 9.07 5.41
N ASN A 317 -5.27 8.91 4.10
CA ASN A 317 -4.70 9.97 3.27
C ASN A 317 -5.60 11.22 3.24
N VAL A 318 -6.93 11.06 3.24
CA VAL A 318 -7.89 12.18 3.35
C VAL A 318 -7.82 12.82 4.74
N ALA A 319 -7.78 12.03 5.81
CA ALA A 319 -7.66 12.55 7.18
C ALA A 319 -6.34 13.28 7.42
N HIS A 320 -5.26 12.82 6.77
CA HIS A 320 -3.93 13.41 6.85
C HIS A 320 -3.86 14.76 6.15
N GLU A 321 -4.40 14.89 4.95
CA GLU A 321 -4.44 16.18 4.23
C GLU A 321 -5.31 17.20 4.97
N ARG A 322 -6.39 16.76 5.61
CA ARG A 322 -7.24 17.61 6.46
C ARG A 322 -6.60 17.99 7.80
N GLY A 323 -5.37 17.54 8.08
CA GLY A 323 -4.67 17.81 9.33
C GLY A 323 -5.26 17.12 10.57
N LEU A 324 -6.21 16.19 10.40
CA LEU A 324 -6.88 15.51 11.52
C LEU A 324 -5.98 14.42 12.13
N VAL A 325 -5.17 13.76 11.30
CA VAL A 325 -4.28 12.67 11.73
C VAL A 325 -2.91 12.83 11.08
N ASN A 326 -1.90 13.15 11.88
CA ASN A 326 -0.50 13.17 11.43
C ASN A 326 0.33 12.19 12.26
N ILE A 327 0.48 10.97 11.76
CA ILE A 327 1.32 9.95 12.38
C ILE A 327 2.66 9.92 11.63
N PRO A 328 3.76 10.42 12.23
CA PRO A 328 5.07 10.33 11.61
C PRO A 328 5.42 8.86 11.41
N TYR A 329 5.94 8.52 10.23
CA TYR A 329 6.29 7.14 9.85
C TYR A 329 5.13 6.13 9.96
N GLY A 330 3.88 6.56 9.73
CA GLY A 330 2.69 5.69 9.81
C GLY A 330 2.82 4.38 9.01
N ALA A 331 3.44 4.40 7.82
CA ALA A 331 3.71 3.20 7.03
C ALA A 331 4.67 2.22 7.73
N VAL A 332 5.69 2.72 8.43
CA VAL A 332 6.68 1.91 9.18
C VAL A 332 6.02 1.27 10.40
N ILE A 333 5.24 2.05 11.15
CA ILE A 333 4.50 1.55 12.33
C ILE A 333 3.49 0.49 11.91
N THR A 334 2.71 0.75 10.86
CA THR A 334 1.73 -0.21 10.31
C THR A 334 2.40 -1.50 9.86
N PHE A 335 3.53 -1.39 9.17
CA PHE A 335 4.34 -2.54 8.79
C PHE A 335 4.85 -3.31 10.03
N GLY A 336 5.33 -2.61 11.06
CA GLY A 336 5.77 -3.21 12.32
C GLY A 336 4.67 -3.95 13.06
N LEU A 337 3.47 -3.37 13.17
CA LEU A 337 2.32 -4.02 13.80
C LEU A 337 1.95 -5.33 13.07
N ALA A 338 1.95 -5.29 11.73
CA ALA A 338 1.68 -6.47 10.91
C ALA A 338 2.77 -7.53 11.06
N CYS A 339 4.05 -7.13 11.01
CA CYS A 339 5.19 -8.04 11.15
C CYS A 339 5.32 -8.62 12.56
N GLY A 340 5.00 -7.85 13.61
CA GLY A 340 4.91 -8.35 14.98
C GLY A 340 3.94 -9.52 15.08
N GLN A 341 2.74 -9.36 14.54
CA GLN A 341 1.74 -10.44 14.51
C GLN A 341 2.19 -11.62 13.65
N ILE A 342 2.72 -11.38 12.46
CA ILE A 342 3.12 -12.44 11.52
C ILE A 342 4.27 -13.27 12.08
N MET A 343 5.30 -12.64 12.62
CA MET A 343 6.47 -13.35 13.14
C MET A 343 6.14 -14.10 14.43
N TRP A 344 5.33 -13.50 15.31
CA TRP A 344 4.80 -14.20 16.48
C TRP A 344 3.97 -15.42 16.06
N ALA A 345 3.07 -15.27 15.09
CA ALA A 345 2.25 -16.36 14.57
C ALA A 345 3.08 -17.46 13.90
N TRP A 346 4.12 -17.11 13.15
CA TRP A 346 5.00 -18.08 12.52
C TRP A 346 5.71 -18.98 13.54
N LEU A 347 6.09 -18.43 14.70
CA LEU A 347 6.70 -19.17 15.80
C LEU A 347 5.66 -19.96 16.61
N GLU A 348 4.63 -19.29 17.12
CA GLU A 348 3.74 -19.86 18.16
C GLU A 348 2.39 -20.37 17.64
N ALA A 349 1.85 -19.79 16.56
CA ALA A 349 0.51 -20.13 16.05
C ALA A 349 0.49 -20.26 14.50
N PRO A 350 1.26 -21.19 13.92
CA PRO A 350 1.50 -21.26 12.47
C PRO A 350 0.23 -21.56 11.65
N ASP A 351 -0.82 -22.07 12.28
CA ASP A 351 -2.12 -22.33 11.64
C ASP A 351 -2.94 -21.06 11.43
N SER A 352 -2.56 -19.94 12.06
CA SER A 352 -3.20 -18.65 11.83
C SER A 352 -2.74 -17.98 10.53
N LEU A 353 -1.68 -18.50 9.89
CA LEU A 353 -1.14 -17.99 8.64
C LEU A 353 -1.52 -18.88 7.45
N PRO A 354 -1.72 -18.32 6.25
CA PRO A 354 -1.91 -19.11 5.04
C PRO A 354 -0.73 -20.05 4.79
N LYS A 355 -1.00 -21.33 4.46
CA LYS A 355 0.03 -22.37 4.29
C LYS A 355 1.18 -21.95 3.34
N GLY A 356 0.84 -21.36 2.19
CA GLY A 356 1.84 -20.90 1.23
C GLY A 356 2.72 -19.75 1.76
N TYR A 357 2.13 -18.85 2.55
CA TYR A 357 2.85 -17.74 3.16
C TYR A 357 3.78 -18.23 4.28
N ARG A 358 3.31 -19.16 5.13
CA ARG A 358 4.13 -19.82 6.13
C ARG A 358 5.33 -20.54 5.51
N ASN A 359 5.11 -21.32 4.46
CA ASN A 359 6.20 -22.02 3.76
C ASN A 359 7.21 -21.04 3.15
N TRP A 360 6.72 -19.91 2.62
CA TRP A 360 7.58 -18.84 2.13
C TRP A 360 8.42 -18.21 3.25
N ILE A 361 7.85 -17.87 4.41
CA ILE A 361 8.60 -17.33 5.55
C ILE A 361 9.64 -18.34 6.04
N THR A 362 9.27 -19.61 6.20
CA THR A 362 10.22 -20.65 6.61
C THR A 362 11.38 -20.76 5.62
N SER A 363 11.11 -20.70 4.31
CA SER A 363 12.16 -20.70 3.30
C SER A 363 13.04 -19.45 3.37
N ALA A 364 12.42 -18.27 3.51
CA ALA A 364 13.10 -16.98 3.58
C ALA A 364 13.93 -16.80 4.85
N SER A 365 13.62 -17.54 5.92
CA SER A 365 14.37 -17.48 7.18
C SER A 365 15.71 -18.21 7.11
N HIS A 366 15.92 -19.15 6.17
CA HIS A 366 17.15 -19.94 6.07
C HIS A 366 17.62 -20.53 7.42
N VAL A 367 16.67 -20.98 8.25
CA VAL A 367 16.94 -21.71 9.50
C VAL A 367 16.98 -23.22 9.26
N ALA A 368 17.53 -23.99 10.20
CA ALA A 368 17.55 -25.45 10.10
C ALA A 368 16.13 -26.05 9.92
N PRO A 369 15.97 -27.12 9.12
CA PRO A 369 14.66 -27.72 8.88
C PRO A 369 13.97 -28.15 10.18
N ARG A 370 12.69 -27.81 10.31
CA ARG A 370 11.83 -28.16 11.47
C ARG A 370 12.30 -27.61 12.83
N VAL A 371 13.27 -26.69 12.88
CA VAL A 371 13.65 -26.06 14.16
C VAL A 371 12.49 -25.29 14.81
N THR A 372 11.58 -24.74 14.00
CA THR A 372 10.37 -24.09 14.53
C THR A 372 9.38 -25.08 15.16
N ASP A 373 9.40 -26.35 14.73
CA ASP A 373 8.59 -27.41 15.35
C ASP A 373 9.18 -27.77 16.71
N ILE A 374 10.50 -28.01 16.75
CA ILE A 374 11.26 -28.25 18.00
C ILE A 374 11.02 -27.12 19.00
N TYR A 375 11.08 -25.86 18.54
CA TYR A 375 10.76 -24.70 19.36
C TYR A 375 9.37 -24.78 20.00
N ARG A 376 8.35 -25.18 19.24
CA ARG A 376 6.98 -25.30 19.73
C ARG A 376 6.81 -26.48 20.68
N ASP A 377 7.44 -27.61 20.37
CA ASP A 377 7.37 -28.81 21.21
C ASP A 377 7.99 -28.51 22.59
N ILE A 378 9.18 -27.91 22.63
CA ILE A 378 9.81 -27.44 23.88
C ILE A 378 8.89 -26.46 24.61
N ARG A 379 8.31 -25.48 23.89
CA ARG A 379 7.58 -24.39 24.53
C ARG A 379 6.19 -24.79 25.05
N PHE A 380 5.45 -25.60 24.31
CA PHE A 380 4.05 -25.92 24.61
C PHE A 380 3.85 -27.30 25.24
N LYS A 381 4.74 -28.25 24.96
CA LYS A 381 4.66 -29.62 25.50
C LYS A 381 5.72 -29.89 26.56
N GLY A 382 6.83 -29.16 26.55
CA GLY A 382 7.98 -29.45 27.42
C GLY A 382 8.75 -30.71 27.01
N GLU A 383 8.50 -31.20 25.79
CA GLU A 383 9.10 -32.40 25.22
C GLU A 383 9.71 -32.04 23.86
N ALA A 384 10.74 -32.75 23.43
CA ALA A 384 11.29 -32.62 22.10
C ALA A 384 11.72 -33.99 21.55
N ASP A 385 11.46 -34.22 20.28
CA ASP A 385 11.94 -35.42 19.57
C ASP A 385 13.44 -35.26 19.28
N ALA A 386 14.28 -35.80 20.16
CA ALA A 386 15.73 -35.80 19.99
C ALA A 386 16.17 -36.62 18.77
N ASP A 387 15.47 -37.70 18.46
CA ASP A 387 15.82 -38.61 17.37
C ASP A 387 15.57 -37.96 16.00
N PHE A 388 14.70 -36.96 15.94
CA PHE A 388 14.58 -36.14 14.74
C PHE A 388 15.90 -35.46 14.35
N ALA A 389 16.72 -35.01 15.32
CA ALA A 389 18.00 -34.37 15.02
C ALA A 389 19.00 -35.32 14.34
N LEU A 390 18.82 -36.65 14.46
CA LEU A 390 19.63 -37.64 13.72
C LEU A 390 19.51 -37.45 12.21
N LYS A 391 18.34 -37.02 11.71
CA LYS A 391 18.12 -36.77 10.27
C LYS A 391 18.94 -35.62 9.72
N TRP A 392 19.53 -34.78 10.58
CA TRP A 392 20.45 -33.73 10.16
C TRP A 392 21.85 -34.26 9.86
N PHE A 393 22.17 -35.48 10.31
CA PHE A 393 23.43 -36.15 10.02
C PHE A 393 23.30 -37.11 8.82
N PRO A 394 24.38 -37.35 8.06
CA PRO A 394 24.42 -38.37 7.03
C PRO A 394 24.04 -39.74 7.60
N ASP A 395 23.26 -40.52 6.85
CA ASP A 395 22.82 -41.89 7.20
C ASP A 395 22.10 -42.03 8.56
N GLY A 396 21.65 -40.91 9.15
CA GLY A 396 21.01 -40.90 10.46
C GLY A 396 21.93 -41.24 11.62
N LYS A 397 23.25 -41.17 11.44
CA LYS A 397 24.25 -41.52 12.46
C LYS A 397 25.10 -40.33 12.86
N ILE A 398 25.37 -40.20 14.15
CA ILE A 398 26.28 -39.17 14.68
C ILE A 398 27.72 -39.56 14.27
N PRO A 399 28.53 -38.63 13.74
CA PRO A 399 29.91 -38.93 13.38
C PRO A 399 30.75 -39.28 14.60
N GLU A 400 31.74 -40.15 14.43
CA GLU A 400 32.67 -40.50 15.51
C GLU A 400 33.49 -39.27 15.97
N PRO A 401 33.71 -39.10 17.29
CA PRO A 401 34.49 -37.99 17.81
C PRO A 401 35.97 -38.16 17.44
N ILE A 402 36.60 -37.09 16.93
CA ILE A 402 38.04 -37.03 16.61
C ILE A 402 38.89 -37.12 17.89
N SER A 403 38.39 -36.55 18.99
CA SER A 403 39.04 -36.61 20.30
C SER A 403 37.97 -36.69 21.38
N LEU A 404 38.23 -37.48 22.42
CA LEU A 404 37.39 -37.62 23.60
C LEU A 404 37.76 -36.60 24.69
N SER A 405 38.94 -35.99 24.63
CA SER A 405 39.45 -35.07 25.67
C SER A 405 40.37 -34.01 25.04
N PRO A 406 39.86 -32.82 24.67
CA PRO A 406 38.46 -32.38 24.76
C PRO A 406 37.56 -33.00 23.67
N LEU A 407 36.30 -33.31 24.02
CA LEU A 407 35.32 -33.89 23.09
C LEU A 407 35.16 -33.01 21.84
N ARG A 408 35.60 -33.52 20.69
CA ARG A 408 35.62 -32.81 19.41
C ARG A 408 35.10 -33.70 18.29
N TYR A 409 34.11 -33.20 17.56
CA TYR A 409 33.54 -33.86 16.39
C TYR A 409 34.11 -33.29 15.08
N PRO A 410 34.10 -34.07 13.99
CA PRO A 410 34.40 -33.57 12.65
C PRO A 410 33.29 -32.63 12.15
N ASP A 411 33.64 -31.80 11.17
CA ASP A 411 32.64 -31.04 10.42
C ASP A 411 31.83 -32.00 9.54
N VAL A 412 30.51 -31.88 9.58
CA VAL A 412 29.57 -32.69 8.80
C VAL A 412 29.30 -31.99 7.48
N ALA A 413 29.48 -32.71 6.37
CA ALA A 413 29.23 -32.20 5.03
C ALA A 413 27.73 -31.90 4.80
N PRO A 414 27.39 -31.00 3.86
CA PRO A 414 26.02 -30.76 3.44
C PRO A 414 25.30 -32.04 2.99
N ASN A 415 24.02 -32.18 3.39
CA ASN A 415 23.16 -33.28 2.98
C ASN A 415 21.77 -32.76 2.53
N SER A 416 20.89 -33.67 2.11
CA SER A 416 19.56 -33.33 1.58
C SER A 416 18.68 -32.57 2.58
N PHE A 417 18.82 -32.84 3.88
CA PHE A 417 18.12 -32.14 4.96
C PHE A 417 18.84 -30.85 5.35
N ASN A 418 20.13 -30.94 5.66
CA ASN A 418 20.99 -29.83 6.03
C ASN A 418 21.88 -29.40 4.86
N ARG A 419 21.38 -28.43 4.10
CA ARG A 419 22.03 -27.90 2.89
C ARG A 419 23.40 -27.24 3.11
N ARG A 420 23.78 -26.92 4.36
CA ARG A 420 25.04 -26.21 4.68
C ARG A 420 26.03 -27.03 5.51
N GLY A 421 25.64 -28.21 5.97
CA GLY A 421 26.45 -29.01 6.88
C GLY A 421 26.42 -28.49 8.32
N ILE A 422 27.20 -29.13 9.20
CA ILE A 422 27.24 -28.83 10.64
C ILE A 422 28.70 -28.66 11.04
N LYS A 423 29.03 -27.59 11.77
CA LYS A 423 30.38 -27.43 12.32
C LYS A 423 30.58 -28.33 13.53
N GLY A 424 31.76 -28.94 13.69
CA GLY A 424 32.04 -29.91 14.76
C GLY A 424 31.77 -29.38 16.17
N LYS A 425 31.98 -28.07 16.41
CA LYS A 425 31.60 -27.41 17.68
C LYS A 425 30.09 -27.46 17.95
N ASN A 426 29.29 -27.28 16.92
CA ASN A 426 27.83 -27.34 17.01
C ASN A 426 27.34 -28.79 17.02
N VAL A 427 28.02 -29.73 16.35
CA VAL A 427 27.74 -31.17 16.50
C VAL A 427 27.79 -31.55 17.97
N ARG A 428 28.84 -31.13 18.70
CA ARG A 428 28.95 -31.39 20.15
C ARG A 428 27.73 -30.90 20.93
N LYS A 429 27.31 -29.65 20.70
CA LYS A 429 26.15 -29.05 21.37
C LYS A 429 24.84 -29.73 21.01
N ILE A 430 24.68 -30.19 19.78
CA ILE A 430 23.49 -30.92 19.33
C ILE A 430 23.44 -32.28 20.01
N VAL A 431 24.55 -33.01 20.09
CA VAL A 431 24.64 -34.29 20.80
C VAL A 431 24.37 -34.10 22.30
N GLU A 432 24.99 -33.11 22.95
CA GLU A 432 24.71 -32.74 24.35
C GLU A 432 23.23 -32.40 24.57
N TRP A 433 22.58 -31.70 23.62
CA TRP A 433 21.16 -31.40 23.68
C TRP A 433 20.31 -32.67 23.49
N MET A 434 20.65 -33.56 22.56
CA MET A 434 19.96 -34.83 22.34
C MET A 434 20.02 -35.73 23.58
N ASP A 435 21.20 -35.84 24.20
CA ASP A 435 21.40 -36.66 25.40
C ASP A 435 20.62 -36.10 26.60
N ARG A 436 20.59 -34.78 26.78
CA ARG A 436 19.74 -34.13 27.80
C ARG A 436 18.26 -34.36 27.54
N THR A 437 17.83 -34.21 26.28
CA THR A 437 16.43 -34.40 25.87
C THR A 437 15.97 -35.83 26.10
N ARG A 438 16.81 -36.83 25.81
CA ARG A 438 16.53 -38.26 26.10
C ARG A 438 16.43 -38.56 27.60
N LYS A 439 17.12 -37.79 28.44
CA LYS A 439 17.01 -37.86 29.90
C LYS A 439 15.78 -37.10 30.45
N GLY A 440 14.96 -36.51 29.58
CA GLY A 440 13.75 -35.77 29.95
C GLY A 440 13.95 -34.27 30.15
N ASP A 441 15.16 -33.72 29.92
CA ASP A 441 15.42 -32.28 29.99
C ASP A 441 15.72 -31.71 28.59
N CYS A 442 14.70 -31.19 27.93
CA CYS A 442 14.83 -30.56 26.61
C CYS A 442 15.29 -29.08 26.68
N GLY A 443 15.45 -28.53 27.88
CA GLY A 443 15.72 -27.11 28.14
C GLY A 443 14.47 -26.22 28.01
N SER A 444 14.53 -24.99 28.55
CA SER A 444 13.38 -24.06 28.46
C SER A 444 13.33 -23.26 27.15
N VAL A 445 14.43 -23.22 26.40
CA VAL A 445 14.56 -22.49 25.12
C VAL A 445 15.39 -23.29 24.13
N VAL A 446 15.16 -23.05 22.84
CA VAL A 446 15.94 -23.68 21.76
C VAL A 446 17.36 -23.13 21.74
N ASP A 447 18.35 -24.03 21.74
CA ASP A 447 19.76 -23.69 21.60
C ASP A 447 20.10 -23.19 20.19
N CYS A 448 20.94 -22.15 20.09
CA CYS A 448 21.36 -21.55 18.82
C CYS A 448 22.03 -22.55 17.86
N ALA A 449 22.66 -23.61 18.40
CA ALA A 449 23.26 -24.69 17.61
C ALA A 449 22.22 -25.45 16.77
N LEU A 450 20.96 -25.49 17.20
CA LEU A 450 19.85 -26.06 16.45
C LEU A 450 19.31 -25.11 15.38
N VAL A 451 19.47 -23.80 15.55
CA VAL A 451 18.95 -22.78 14.61
C VAL A 451 19.89 -22.59 13.42
N HIS A 452 21.19 -22.46 13.69
CA HIS A 452 22.24 -22.25 12.68
C HIS A 452 23.45 -23.18 12.89
N PRO A 453 23.29 -24.50 12.71
CA PRO A 453 24.33 -25.52 12.96
C PRO A 453 25.64 -25.33 12.18
N TRP A 454 25.61 -24.64 11.05
CA TRP A 454 26.76 -24.36 10.18
C TRP A 454 27.65 -23.20 10.69
N GLU A 455 27.22 -22.43 11.69
CA GLU A 455 27.93 -21.24 12.18
C GLU A 455 28.13 -21.29 13.71
N PRO A 456 29.38 -21.19 14.19
CA PRO A 456 29.67 -21.15 15.62
C PRO A 456 29.69 -19.72 16.21
N ASN A 457 29.78 -18.68 15.37
CA ASN A 457 30.02 -17.30 15.80
C ASN A 457 28.77 -16.41 15.58
N HIS A 458 28.18 -15.93 16.67
CA HIS A 458 26.98 -15.05 16.62
C HIS A 458 27.24 -13.69 15.98
N TRP A 459 28.47 -13.16 15.98
CA TRP A 459 28.79 -11.88 15.36
C TRP A 459 28.88 -11.93 13.83
N ARG A 460 29.43 -13.03 13.29
CA ARG A 460 29.54 -13.22 11.83
C ARG A 460 28.24 -13.73 11.22
N SER A 461 27.38 -14.36 12.03
CA SER A 461 26.13 -14.95 11.54
C SER A 461 25.23 -13.94 10.83
N PRO A 462 24.93 -12.75 11.38
CA PRO A 462 24.12 -11.74 10.70
C PRO A 462 24.65 -11.34 9.32
N ILE A 463 25.98 -11.24 9.15
CA ILE A 463 26.59 -10.85 7.88
C ILE A 463 26.38 -11.94 6.82
N ASP A 464 26.64 -13.19 7.18
CA ASP A 464 26.43 -14.33 6.28
C ASP A 464 24.94 -14.47 5.91
N ARG A 465 24.04 -14.38 6.91
CA ARG A 465 22.58 -14.38 6.70
C ARG A 465 22.14 -13.25 5.76
N PHE A 466 22.67 -12.03 5.94
CA PHE A 466 22.33 -10.88 5.10
C PHE A 466 22.66 -11.14 3.63
N ILE A 467 23.88 -11.61 3.35
CA ILE A 467 24.34 -11.89 1.97
C ILE A 467 23.51 -13.01 1.35
N GLU A 468 23.24 -14.08 2.10
CA GLU A 468 22.49 -15.23 1.59
C GLU A 468 21.05 -14.83 1.23
N VAL A 469 20.31 -14.23 2.15
CA VAL A 469 18.90 -13.84 1.93
C VAL A 469 18.81 -12.83 0.80
N THR A 470 19.72 -11.85 0.77
CA THR A 470 19.76 -10.84 -0.30
C THR A 470 20.00 -11.49 -1.66
N ARG A 471 20.93 -12.44 -1.77
CA ARG A 471 21.22 -13.16 -3.02
C ARG A 471 20.06 -14.08 -3.44
N TRP A 472 19.40 -14.72 -2.48
CA TRP A 472 18.28 -15.63 -2.74
C TRP A 472 17.07 -14.91 -3.34
N ILE A 473 16.71 -13.73 -2.82
CA ILE A 473 15.54 -12.98 -3.29
C ILE A 473 15.83 -12.10 -4.51
N LEU A 474 17.11 -11.81 -4.80
CA LEU A 474 17.53 -10.92 -5.87
C LEU A 474 16.90 -11.25 -7.23
N PRO A 475 16.82 -12.52 -7.71
CA PRO A 475 16.22 -12.83 -9.01
C PRO A 475 14.74 -12.42 -9.09
N VAL A 476 13.99 -12.55 -7.99
CA VAL A 476 12.58 -12.16 -7.93
C VAL A 476 12.45 -10.65 -8.09
N TYR A 477 13.22 -9.87 -7.33
CA TYR A 477 13.18 -8.41 -7.46
C TYR A 477 13.73 -7.91 -8.78
N LEU A 478 14.73 -8.58 -9.34
CA LEU A 478 15.23 -8.29 -10.67
C LEU A 478 14.11 -8.38 -11.71
N THR A 479 13.31 -9.45 -11.69
CA THR A 479 12.16 -9.56 -12.61
C THR A 479 11.12 -8.46 -12.37
N LEU A 480 10.81 -8.12 -11.11
CA LEU A 480 9.83 -7.08 -10.78
C LEU A 480 10.25 -5.68 -11.23
N HIS A 481 11.55 -5.36 -11.22
CA HIS A 481 12.04 -4.06 -11.68
C HIS A 481 12.24 -4.02 -13.20
N PHE A 482 12.74 -5.11 -13.81
CA PHE A 482 13.04 -5.14 -15.24
C PHE A 482 11.81 -5.33 -16.12
N VAL A 483 10.87 -6.19 -15.75
CA VAL A 483 9.69 -6.50 -16.59
C VAL A 483 8.85 -5.25 -16.90
N PRO A 484 8.46 -4.42 -15.91
CA PRO A 484 7.73 -3.18 -16.21
C PRO A 484 8.54 -2.19 -17.05
N ALA A 485 9.87 -2.11 -16.84
CA ALA A 485 10.73 -1.21 -17.59
C ALA A 485 10.78 -1.59 -19.09
N ILE A 486 10.91 -2.89 -19.38
CA ILE A 486 11.00 -3.42 -20.75
C ILE A 486 9.63 -3.37 -21.45
N PHE A 487 8.57 -3.86 -20.80
CA PHE A 487 7.27 -4.06 -21.47
C PHE A 487 6.36 -2.82 -21.45
N LEU A 488 6.36 -2.05 -20.36
CA LEU A 488 5.43 -0.91 -20.24
C LEU A 488 6.05 0.40 -20.74
N ARG A 489 7.38 0.48 -20.84
CA ARG A 489 8.10 1.69 -21.28
C ARG A 489 9.25 1.39 -22.26
N PRO A 490 9.02 0.59 -23.32
CA PRO A 490 10.08 0.20 -24.26
C PRO A 490 10.75 1.43 -24.90
N GLY A 491 9.98 2.45 -25.28
CA GLY A 491 10.53 3.66 -25.90
C GLY A 491 11.43 4.51 -24.99
N LYS A 492 11.37 4.36 -23.65
CA LYS A 492 12.33 5.00 -22.73
C LYS A 492 13.53 4.10 -22.48
N PHE A 493 13.30 2.79 -22.39
CA PHE A 493 14.35 1.79 -22.21
C PHE A 493 15.31 1.78 -23.41
N LEU A 494 14.80 1.81 -24.64
CA LEU A 494 15.61 1.80 -25.86
C LEU A 494 16.41 3.10 -26.06
N LYS A 495 15.94 4.23 -25.52
CA LYS A 495 16.66 5.52 -25.65
C LYS A 495 17.90 5.57 -24.76
N ASN A 496 17.75 5.19 -23.49
CA ASN A 496 18.85 5.20 -22.50
C ASN A 496 18.92 3.84 -21.77
N PRO A 497 19.45 2.79 -22.42
CA PRO A 497 19.44 1.45 -21.85
C PRO A 497 20.28 1.35 -20.57
N LEU A 498 21.47 1.95 -20.53
CA LEU A 498 22.37 1.88 -19.37
C LEU A 498 21.78 2.50 -18.10
N ASP A 499 21.17 3.68 -18.22
CA ASP A 499 20.55 4.34 -17.07
C ASP A 499 19.27 3.60 -16.61
N ALA A 500 18.52 3.01 -17.54
CA ALA A 500 17.37 2.18 -17.21
C ALA A 500 17.78 0.87 -16.50
N THR A 501 18.86 0.22 -16.94
CA THR A 501 19.37 -1.01 -16.32
C THR A 501 20.00 -0.73 -14.96
N LEU A 502 20.86 0.28 -14.82
CA LEU A 502 21.47 0.67 -13.55
C LEU A 502 20.42 1.06 -12.50
N ARG A 503 19.41 1.83 -12.89
CA ARG A 503 18.29 2.18 -12.01
C ARG A 503 17.49 0.96 -11.57
N SER A 504 17.23 0.03 -12.50
CA SER A 504 16.51 -1.22 -12.19
C SER A 504 17.34 -2.14 -11.29
N LEU A 505 18.65 -2.23 -11.51
CA LEU A 505 19.57 -2.99 -10.67
C LEU A 505 19.69 -2.40 -9.28
N ARG A 506 19.90 -1.08 -9.14
CA ARG A 506 19.93 -0.39 -7.85
C ARG A 506 18.62 -0.56 -7.08
N GLY A 507 17.49 -0.45 -7.78
CA GLY A 507 16.17 -0.73 -7.20
C GLY A 507 16.04 -2.16 -6.70
N SER A 508 16.54 -3.13 -7.48
CA SER A 508 16.51 -4.56 -7.13
C SER A 508 17.42 -4.89 -5.95
N VAL A 509 18.66 -4.39 -5.93
CA VAL A 509 19.60 -4.60 -4.83
C VAL A 509 19.05 -3.99 -3.55
N ARG A 510 18.60 -2.72 -3.58
CA ARG A 510 18.01 -2.07 -2.40
C ARG A 510 16.80 -2.85 -1.86
N SER A 511 15.89 -3.25 -2.73
CA SER A 511 14.68 -4.02 -2.35
C SER A 511 15.04 -5.42 -1.80
N SER A 512 16.12 -6.02 -2.29
CA SER A 512 16.63 -7.31 -1.80
C SER A 512 17.28 -7.16 -0.43
N SER A 513 18.07 -6.11 -0.25
CA SER A 513 18.71 -5.77 1.02
C SER A 513 17.69 -5.48 2.12
N PHE A 514 16.53 -4.89 1.81
CA PHE A 514 15.42 -4.74 2.76
C PHE A 514 15.03 -6.07 3.42
N LEU A 515 14.85 -7.13 2.62
CA LEU A 515 14.50 -8.45 3.17
C LEU A 515 15.67 -9.08 3.94
N GLY A 516 16.91 -8.88 3.48
CA GLY A 516 18.10 -9.27 4.23
C GLY A 516 18.16 -8.62 5.61
N VAL A 517 17.97 -7.30 5.68
CA VAL A 517 17.94 -6.53 6.93
C VAL A 517 16.77 -6.97 7.84
N PHE A 518 15.61 -7.28 7.25
CA PHE A 518 14.48 -7.84 7.99
C PHE A 518 14.85 -9.12 8.74
N VAL A 519 15.47 -10.09 8.04
CA VAL A 519 15.83 -11.38 8.62
C VAL A 519 16.89 -11.24 9.70
N ILE A 520 17.93 -10.43 9.49
CA ILE A 520 18.99 -10.26 10.48
C ILE A 520 18.50 -9.57 11.75
N ILE A 521 17.59 -8.59 11.65
CA ILE A 521 17.03 -7.94 12.85
C ILE A 521 16.27 -8.98 13.66
N PHE A 522 15.39 -9.75 13.01
CA PHE A 522 14.59 -10.76 13.70
C PHE A 522 15.46 -11.83 14.36
N GLN A 523 16.38 -12.44 13.61
CA GLN A 523 17.23 -13.52 14.11
C GLN A 523 18.20 -13.05 15.18
N THR A 524 18.80 -11.87 15.02
CA THR A 524 19.74 -11.34 16.01
C THR A 524 19.04 -11.07 17.33
N LEU A 525 17.85 -10.44 17.30
CA LEU A 525 17.06 -10.19 18.51
C LEU A 525 16.59 -11.49 19.16
N PHE A 526 16.11 -12.46 18.36
CA PHE A 526 15.65 -13.76 18.86
C PHE A 526 16.79 -14.57 19.49
N CYS A 527 17.94 -14.67 18.81
CA CYS A 527 19.12 -15.37 19.34
C CYS A 527 19.72 -14.66 20.56
N ALA A 528 19.78 -13.32 20.56
CA ALA A 528 20.27 -12.55 21.70
C ALA A 528 19.38 -12.77 22.94
N GLN A 529 18.06 -12.77 22.77
CA GLN A 529 17.09 -13.05 23.82
C GLN A 529 17.29 -14.46 24.41
N HIS A 530 17.40 -15.49 23.58
CA HIS A 530 17.59 -16.88 24.03
C HIS A 530 18.97 -17.08 24.67
N SER A 531 20.03 -16.51 24.07
CA SER A 531 21.38 -16.57 24.62
C SER A 531 21.48 -15.86 25.97
N LEU A 532 20.80 -14.72 26.14
CA LEU A 532 20.75 -13.99 27.39
C LEU A 532 20.01 -14.80 28.46
N TYR A 533 18.89 -15.44 28.10
CA TYR A 533 18.17 -16.32 29.02
C TYR A 533 19.04 -17.50 29.49
N ASN A 534 19.70 -18.19 28.55
CA ASN A 534 20.60 -19.30 28.88
C ASN A 534 21.80 -18.86 29.73
N PHE A 535 22.35 -17.67 29.46
CA PHE A 535 23.45 -17.11 30.24
C PHE A 535 23.04 -16.81 31.69
N ILE A 536 21.85 -16.23 31.91
CA ILE A 536 21.31 -15.98 33.24
C ILE A 536 21.06 -17.30 33.98
N GLN A 537 20.56 -18.33 33.28
CA GLN A 537 20.28 -19.64 33.89
C GLN A 537 21.54 -20.48 34.16
N ALA A 538 22.64 -20.23 33.43
CA ALA A 538 23.90 -20.94 33.64
C ALA A 538 24.69 -20.42 34.85
N SER A 539 24.45 -19.17 35.28
CA SER A 539 25.17 -18.54 36.40
C SER A 539 24.28 -18.41 37.63
N GLU A 540 24.68 -19.06 38.73
CA GLU A 540 23.91 -19.09 39.97
C GLU A 540 23.80 -17.71 40.63
N THR A 541 24.86 -16.90 40.58
CA THR A 541 24.86 -15.52 41.09
C THR A 541 23.89 -14.61 40.33
N LEU A 542 23.89 -14.70 38.99
CA LEU A 542 22.95 -13.96 38.14
C LEU A 542 21.50 -14.41 38.34
N ARG A 543 21.26 -15.72 38.53
CA ARG A 543 19.92 -16.24 38.82
C ARG A 543 19.33 -15.66 40.10
N GLN A 544 20.15 -15.40 41.12
CA GLN A 544 19.71 -14.83 42.39
C GLN A 544 19.49 -13.31 42.29
N TYR A 545 20.33 -12.60 41.54
CA TYR A 545 20.26 -11.14 41.43
C TYR A 545 19.20 -10.66 40.41
N VAL A 546 18.95 -11.43 39.35
CA VAL A 546 18.00 -11.05 38.29
C VAL A 546 16.56 -11.32 38.75
N PRO A 547 15.66 -10.31 38.69
CA PRO A 547 14.26 -10.50 39.07
C PRO A 547 13.55 -11.58 38.23
N LYS A 548 12.77 -12.43 38.90
CA LYS A 548 11.97 -13.51 38.26
C LYS A 548 10.98 -13.01 37.20
N TRP A 549 10.56 -11.73 37.25
CA TRP A 549 9.69 -11.16 36.22
C TRP A 549 10.46 -10.93 34.90
N PHE A 550 11.74 -10.58 34.97
CA PHE A 550 12.58 -10.30 33.80
C PHE A 550 12.92 -11.57 33.03
N THR A 551 13.30 -12.65 33.74
CA THR A 551 13.54 -13.96 33.12
C THR A 551 12.26 -14.53 32.48
N ARG A 552 11.10 -14.37 33.13
CA ARG A 552 9.79 -14.70 32.54
C ARG A 552 9.46 -13.84 31.32
N MET A 553 9.78 -12.55 31.36
CA MET A 553 9.61 -11.65 30.22
C MET A 553 10.43 -12.11 29.02
N LEU A 554 11.70 -12.52 29.21
CA LEU A 554 12.56 -13.02 28.13
C LEU A 554 12.01 -14.27 27.44
N ILE A 555 11.20 -15.09 28.09
CA ILE A 555 10.56 -16.25 27.45
C ILE A 555 9.14 -15.92 26.97
N SER A 556 8.56 -14.79 27.37
CA SER A 556 7.17 -14.44 27.10
C SER A 556 6.85 -14.39 25.60
N SER A 557 5.58 -14.67 25.27
CA SER A 557 5.06 -14.52 23.91
C SER A 557 5.12 -13.07 23.41
N TRP A 558 4.97 -12.12 24.34
CA TRP A 558 4.98 -10.69 24.05
C TRP A 558 6.32 -10.22 23.46
N VAL A 559 7.45 -10.64 24.03
CA VAL A 559 8.76 -10.23 23.51
C VAL A 559 8.97 -10.72 22.07
N LYS A 560 8.42 -11.87 21.69
CA LYS A 560 8.50 -12.38 20.30
C LYS A 560 7.67 -11.56 19.31
N TRP A 561 6.57 -10.98 19.78
CA TRP A 561 5.84 -9.99 19.01
C TRP A 561 6.65 -8.70 18.86
N VAL A 562 7.32 -8.24 19.94
CA VAL A 562 8.19 -7.05 19.91
C VAL A 562 9.39 -7.24 18.98
N THR A 563 10.03 -8.42 18.95
CA THR A 563 11.10 -8.71 18.00
C THR A 563 10.59 -8.70 16.56
N GLY A 564 9.39 -9.23 16.33
CA GLY A 564 8.68 -9.09 15.05
C GLY A 564 8.38 -7.63 14.69
N PHE A 565 7.95 -6.81 15.64
CA PHE A 565 7.69 -5.38 15.42
C PHE A 565 8.97 -4.62 15.07
N ALA A 566 10.08 -4.90 15.76
CA ALA A 566 11.37 -4.25 15.54
C ALA A 566 11.91 -4.44 14.11
N THR A 567 11.47 -5.50 13.41
CA THR A 567 11.81 -5.69 11.99
C THR A 567 11.32 -4.56 11.09
N CYS A 568 10.41 -3.68 11.55
CA CYS A 568 10.00 -2.50 10.80
C CYS A 568 11.13 -1.53 10.46
N LEU A 569 12.23 -1.56 11.24
CA LEU A 569 13.41 -0.75 10.95
C LEU A 569 14.05 -1.11 9.60
N SER A 570 13.87 -2.34 9.11
CA SER A 570 14.34 -2.73 7.78
C SER A 570 13.70 -1.89 6.68
N LEU A 571 12.47 -1.40 6.89
CA LEU A 571 11.71 -0.63 5.90
C LEU A 571 12.39 0.71 5.55
N PHE A 572 13.28 1.23 6.42
CA PHE A 572 14.08 2.42 6.12
C PHE A 572 15.11 2.19 5.01
N VAL A 573 15.51 0.94 4.75
CA VAL A 573 16.40 0.58 3.64
C VAL A 573 15.72 0.82 2.29
N ASP A 574 14.39 0.73 2.24
CA ASP A 574 13.62 0.87 0.99
C ASP A 574 13.17 2.31 0.71
N ASP A 575 12.68 2.54 -0.51
CA ASP A 575 12.11 3.81 -0.97
C ASP A 575 10.94 4.25 -0.13
N SER A 576 10.86 5.53 0.21
CA SER A 576 9.71 6.14 0.88
C SER A 576 8.38 5.81 0.18
N ARG A 577 8.36 5.77 -1.16
CA ARG A 577 7.16 5.44 -1.95
C ARG A 577 6.77 3.96 -1.85
N ARG A 578 7.75 3.06 -1.78
CA ARG A 578 7.53 1.61 -1.70
C ARG A 578 7.13 1.16 -0.29
N ARG A 579 7.49 1.92 0.76
CA ARG A 579 7.14 1.59 2.16
C ARG A 579 5.64 1.44 2.37
N ALA A 580 4.85 2.35 1.82
CA ALA A 580 3.39 2.32 1.92
C ALA A 580 2.82 1.09 1.19
N GLU A 581 3.34 0.77 0.00
CA GLU A 581 2.91 -0.42 -0.76
C GLU A 581 3.25 -1.73 -0.05
N LEU A 582 4.43 -1.82 0.56
CA LEU A 582 4.85 -2.98 1.36
C LEU A 582 4.02 -3.13 2.63
N ALA A 583 3.77 -2.03 3.36
CA ALA A 583 2.90 -2.04 4.52
C ALA A 583 1.49 -2.50 4.15
N ALA A 584 0.91 -1.96 3.07
CA ALA A 584 -0.40 -2.35 2.57
C ALA A 584 -0.44 -3.80 2.06
N TYR A 585 0.69 -4.37 1.59
CA TYR A 585 0.77 -5.77 1.19
C TYR A 585 0.77 -6.73 2.39
N VAL A 586 1.52 -6.40 3.43
CA VAL A 586 1.71 -7.26 4.62
C VAL A 586 0.56 -7.12 5.63
N LEU A 587 -0.03 -5.94 5.74
CA LEU A 587 -1.11 -5.64 6.69
C LEU A 587 -2.29 -6.63 6.62
N PRO A 588 -2.86 -6.95 5.44
CA PRO A 588 -3.89 -7.98 5.31
C PRO A 588 -3.52 -9.31 5.97
N LYS A 589 -2.26 -9.76 5.83
CA LYS A 589 -1.78 -11.04 6.37
C LYS A 589 -1.63 -10.98 7.89
N GLY A 590 -1.16 -9.87 8.42
CA GLY A 590 -1.12 -9.62 9.86
C GLY A 590 -2.52 -9.61 10.46
N MET A 591 -3.45 -8.89 9.84
CA MET A 591 -4.85 -8.83 10.29
C MET A 591 -5.55 -10.19 10.22
N GLU A 592 -5.35 -10.96 9.15
CA GLU A 592 -5.88 -12.32 9.01
C GLU A 592 -5.42 -13.23 10.15
N SER A 593 -4.13 -13.18 10.47
CA SER A 593 -3.55 -13.94 11.58
C SER A 593 -4.09 -13.48 12.93
N ALA A 594 -4.11 -12.16 13.19
CA ALA A 594 -4.65 -11.59 14.42
C ALA A 594 -6.10 -12.03 14.63
N TRP A 595 -6.94 -11.91 13.61
CA TRP A 595 -8.34 -12.33 13.66
C TRP A 595 -8.49 -13.82 13.94
N SER A 596 -7.71 -14.67 13.26
CA SER A 596 -7.74 -16.12 13.49
C SER A 596 -7.36 -16.49 14.93
N VAL A 597 -6.37 -15.81 15.50
CA VAL A 597 -5.90 -16.02 16.88
C VAL A 597 -6.93 -15.52 17.88
N LEU A 598 -7.50 -14.33 17.67
CA LEU A 598 -8.54 -13.76 18.53
C LEU A 598 -9.78 -14.67 18.57
N ARG A 599 -10.15 -15.27 17.44
CA ARG A 599 -11.23 -16.27 17.38
C ARG A 599 -10.89 -17.55 18.14
N LYS A 600 -9.66 -18.07 18.00
CA LYS A 600 -9.22 -19.25 18.76
C LYS A 600 -9.22 -19.01 20.28
N LYS A 601 -8.96 -17.79 20.71
CA LYS A 601 -8.99 -17.37 22.12
C LYS A 601 -10.38 -16.95 22.61
N SER A 602 -11.42 -17.08 21.77
CA SER A 602 -12.80 -16.68 22.09
C SER A 602 -12.98 -15.21 22.48
N TYR A 603 -12.04 -14.32 22.12
CA TYR A 603 -12.16 -12.87 22.36
C TYR A 603 -13.09 -12.17 21.39
N VAL A 604 -13.37 -12.79 20.23
CA VAL A 604 -14.23 -12.23 19.19
C VAL A 604 -15.32 -13.25 18.87
N PRO A 605 -16.61 -12.85 18.87
CA PRO A 605 -17.71 -13.76 18.55
C PRO A 605 -17.63 -14.24 17.11
N PHE A 606 -18.24 -15.40 16.84
CA PHE A 606 -18.45 -15.84 15.47
C PHE A 606 -19.42 -14.87 14.80
N VAL A 607 -18.95 -14.13 13.79
CA VAL A 607 -19.79 -13.26 12.97
C VAL A 607 -20.12 -13.98 11.66
N PRO A 608 -21.37 -14.46 11.48
CA PRO A 608 -21.81 -15.02 10.20
C PRO A 608 -21.63 -13.98 9.09
N GLY A 609 -20.95 -14.36 8.00
CA GLY A 609 -20.70 -13.43 6.89
C GLY A 609 -19.72 -12.28 7.19
N GLY A 610 -18.78 -12.47 8.13
CA GLY A 610 -17.77 -11.45 8.43
C GLY A 610 -16.94 -10.99 7.23
N ASP A 611 -16.75 -11.85 6.22
CA ASP A 611 -16.12 -11.49 4.94
C ASP A 611 -16.97 -10.50 4.13
N LEU A 612 -18.29 -10.65 4.13
CA LEU A 612 -19.22 -9.70 3.51
C LEU A 612 -19.22 -8.35 4.24
N LEU A 613 -19.24 -8.35 5.58
CA LEU A 613 -19.17 -7.11 6.37
C LEU A 613 -17.86 -6.36 6.09
N LEU A 614 -16.73 -7.06 6.08
CA LEU A 614 -15.43 -6.47 5.78
C LEU A 614 -15.38 -5.93 4.33
N THR A 615 -15.96 -6.66 3.39
CA THR A 615 -16.09 -6.20 1.99
C THR A 615 -16.96 -4.95 1.90
N THR A 616 -18.08 -4.92 2.60
CA THR A 616 -19.03 -3.80 2.62
C THR A 616 -18.37 -2.54 3.16
N ALA A 617 -17.67 -2.67 4.29
CA ALA A 617 -16.87 -1.58 4.85
C ALA A 617 -15.77 -1.12 3.88
N GLY A 618 -15.00 -2.05 3.33
CA GLY A 618 -13.92 -1.73 2.38
C GLY A 618 -14.43 -1.03 1.11
N MET A 619 -15.50 -1.54 0.50
CA MET A 619 -16.09 -0.96 -0.70
C MET A 619 -16.74 0.40 -0.43
N SER A 620 -17.37 0.57 0.73
CA SER A 620 -17.89 1.86 1.18
C SER A 620 -16.79 2.91 1.25
N LEU A 621 -15.67 2.60 1.91
CA LEU A 621 -14.52 3.50 2.02
C LEU A 621 -13.86 3.80 0.66
N VAL A 622 -13.66 2.78 -0.18
CA VAL A 622 -13.06 2.95 -1.51
C VAL A 622 -13.93 3.82 -2.40
N MET A 623 -15.24 3.58 -2.45
CA MET A 623 -16.13 4.35 -3.32
C MET A 623 -16.41 5.76 -2.77
N GLY A 624 -16.48 5.91 -1.45
CA GLY A 624 -16.62 7.22 -0.80
C GLY A 624 -15.41 8.12 -1.03
N THR A 625 -14.20 7.57 -0.90
CA THR A 625 -12.95 8.30 -1.23
C THR A 625 -12.80 8.56 -2.72
N TYR A 626 -13.17 7.61 -3.58
CA TYR A 626 -13.15 7.78 -5.03
C TYR A 626 -14.04 8.92 -5.51
N ALA A 627 -15.24 9.08 -4.92
CA ALA A 627 -16.19 10.12 -5.33
C ALA A 627 -15.77 11.53 -4.88
N GLN A 628 -15.16 11.66 -3.70
CA GLN A 628 -14.76 12.96 -3.16
C GLN A 628 -13.36 13.37 -3.61
N ASN A 629 -12.36 12.55 -3.27
CA ASN A 629 -10.95 12.89 -3.37
C ASN A 629 -10.19 11.70 -4.01
N PRO A 630 -10.40 11.43 -5.31
CA PRO A 630 -9.86 10.24 -5.97
C PRO A 630 -8.33 10.18 -5.96
N GLU A 631 -7.64 11.31 -5.80
CA GLU A 631 -6.18 11.41 -5.65
C GLU A 631 -5.61 10.73 -4.39
N HIS A 632 -6.40 10.52 -3.34
CA HIS A 632 -5.95 9.85 -2.12
C HIS A 632 -5.98 8.32 -2.24
N LEU A 633 -6.61 7.78 -3.28
CA LEU A 633 -6.54 6.38 -3.60
C LEU A 633 -5.26 6.04 -4.35
N SER A 634 -4.74 4.82 -4.12
CA SER A 634 -3.64 4.28 -4.91
C SER A 634 -3.93 4.41 -6.41
N GLY A 635 -2.92 4.83 -7.18
CA GLY A 635 -3.08 5.09 -8.61
C GLY A 635 -3.59 3.90 -9.41
N LEU A 636 -3.35 2.67 -8.96
CA LEU A 636 -3.92 1.45 -9.54
C LEU A 636 -5.42 1.34 -9.26
N VAL A 637 -5.82 1.48 -7.99
CA VAL A 637 -7.23 1.40 -7.55
C VAL A 637 -8.06 2.46 -8.26
N ARG A 638 -7.60 3.71 -8.27
CA ARG A 638 -8.24 4.82 -8.99
C ARG A 638 -8.47 4.49 -10.47
N ARG A 639 -7.45 3.92 -11.15
CA ARG A 639 -7.58 3.55 -12.57
C ARG A 639 -8.57 2.41 -12.77
N ILE A 640 -8.53 1.39 -11.92
CA ILE A 640 -9.48 0.27 -11.99
C ILE A 640 -10.91 0.80 -11.82
N VAL A 641 -11.20 1.51 -10.73
CA VAL A 641 -12.53 2.04 -10.45
C VAL A 641 -13.00 2.96 -11.59
N TYR A 642 -12.13 3.83 -12.11
CA TYR A 642 -12.43 4.68 -13.26
C TYR A 642 -12.82 3.91 -14.53
N GLN A 643 -12.12 2.82 -14.82
CA GLN A 643 -12.40 2.03 -16.02
C GLN A 643 -13.75 1.33 -15.94
N PHE A 644 -14.09 0.79 -14.77
CA PHE A 644 -15.34 0.06 -14.57
C PHE A 644 -16.54 0.98 -14.34
N VAL A 645 -16.46 1.90 -13.38
CA VAL A 645 -17.59 2.75 -12.98
C VAL A 645 -17.65 4.01 -13.84
N GLY A 646 -16.52 4.69 -13.98
CA GLY A 646 -16.42 5.99 -14.63
C GLY A 646 -16.27 7.14 -13.67
N ARG A 647 -16.39 8.36 -14.21
CA ARG A 647 -16.62 9.55 -13.39
C ARG A 647 -17.99 9.45 -12.72
N ASN A 648 -18.04 9.90 -11.48
CA ASN A 648 -19.26 10.09 -10.70
C ASN A 648 -19.73 11.53 -10.85
#